data_AF-A0A132EFX1-F1
#
_entry.id   AF-A0A132EFX1-F1
#
_cell.length_a   1.000
_cell.length_b   1.000
_cell.length_c   1.000
_cell.angle_alpha   90.00
_cell.angle_beta   90.00
_cell.angle_gamma   90.00
#
_symmetry.space_group_name_H-M   'P 1'
#
loop_
_entity.id
_entity.type
_entity.pdbx_description
1 polymer ?
#
loop_
_entity_poly.entity_id
_entity_poly.type
_entity_poly.pdbx_seq_one_letter_code
_entity_poly.pdbx_strand_id
1 'polypeptide(L)'
;MVESAWLEHAPFAFWLTDVLRPQTFVELGTHAGFSFLAFCQAVRQLELTTSCYAIDTWLGDEHAGFYDTSVFDALSTVQTREFGDFSRLIRARFDEALSVFGDGTIDLLHVDGRHRYEDVVEDYSTWAPKLSERAVVLFHDTNVRERDFGVWRFWEELRTRFPSFEFIHGHGLGVLCPGPAIPDGIRPLFEAGEADRASIRRIYGRLGSAVSLRYQLDVVGGQLGAAHGRIGERDTTVSQLQEQLQERTHMLKQQSDEVERLVAQLDEQADVTRKKQGLIDRSVAHVETITDIARGRGDVFPLSKQQRVAGAPDDRDVAHDKLTAELDELQLLVGELREEMAAATSRQREWYARAVQSEQELNHIQTSTMWRAFLKARRIAEMMPPELRKNVRKTLKAAWWIATPHRMPARLRFLKARRAAAAMQANVGDRVRYPAGQYLVYKPLATNAGALGNRKGRYELSSAAGGYVYVPPRRPDDIDACIASLSVQPTFSIVVPLYNTPPELFDAMIKSVLDQWYPHWELVLVDDKSPSPAVGERLATLNDPRIKIIQLDSNLGISGATNTGIDATEGDYIVFLDHDDELTCDCLFELAKCVATEDPDFIYSDEDKIETDGSYGQPFFKPDWSPDTMMSTMYTCHVSCVRRSLQQRIGGLRSEFDGSQDWDFVLRVVEQANKVSHIRKVLYHWRVIPASVASDLNAKPYAVDAGRRARLSAIERRGLKGALEPVPQLPGYFRVRYSHRGEPRISIIIPSKNNGDVLKRCVDSIRSKSTYRNFEIILIDNGSTNVDTLRTFDEMAVTPDVKVIRHDVPFNYSEINNVGVRESVGDFLVFLNDDTEVMSETWLSDMLGYAQLDHIGAVGAKLIYPGGRKVQHVGLVNLADGPNHAFLQQNADTPCYFARNLLEYNWIGVTGACLMLSRAKFDRIDGFDEAFPVAYNDVDLCFRLIKAGLYNVVCPGVELIHYESLSRGRDDENSEKIKRLARDKERLYLKHPDFFMLDPFHNPNLDQQDLNFAIPAA
;
A
#
# COMPACT_ATOMS: atom_id res chain seq x y z
N MET A 1 -19.83 -12.38 -18.51
CA MET A 1 -20.23 -11.08 -19.08
C MET A 1 -19.41 -10.84 -20.35
N VAL A 2 -19.98 -10.18 -21.35
CA VAL A 2 -19.31 -9.86 -22.63
C VAL A 2 -19.06 -8.35 -22.68
N GLU A 3 -17.95 -7.93 -23.27
CA GLU A 3 -17.66 -6.50 -23.47
C GLU A 3 -18.74 -5.88 -24.36
N SER A 4 -19.36 -4.80 -23.89
CA SER A 4 -20.41 -4.14 -24.62
C SER A 4 -20.50 -2.66 -24.24
N ALA A 5 -20.76 -1.80 -25.22
CA ALA A 5 -21.08 -0.39 -24.98
C ALA A 5 -22.38 -0.22 -24.16
N TRP A 6 -23.23 -1.25 -24.12
CA TRP A 6 -24.48 -1.28 -23.36
C TRP A 6 -24.32 -1.57 -21.86
N LEU A 7 -23.10 -1.88 -21.38
CA LEU A 7 -22.85 -2.17 -19.96
C LEU A 7 -23.39 -1.07 -19.04
N GLU A 8 -23.26 0.20 -19.44
CA GLU A 8 -23.69 1.33 -18.63
C GLU A 8 -25.21 1.57 -18.67
N HIS A 9 -25.92 0.99 -19.63
CA HIS A 9 -27.37 1.17 -19.80
C HIS A 9 -28.19 -0.01 -19.26
N ALA A 10 -27.55 -1.10 -18.83
CA ALA A 10 -28.24 -2.28 -18.29
C ALA A 10 -29.25 -1.97 -17.16
N PRO A 11 -28.93 -1.14 -16.14
CA PRO A 11 -29.90 -0.82 -15.10
C PRO A 11 -31.15 -0.08 -15.63
N PHE A 12 -30.98 0.73 -16.68
CA PHE A 12 -32.11 1.42 -17.33
C PHE A 12 -33.01 0.45 -18.08
N ALA A 13 -32.45 -0.60 -18.71
CA ALA A 13 -33.23 -1.65 -19.36
C ALA A 13 -34.21 -2.34 -18.39
N PHE A 14 -33.78 -2.61 -17.16
CA PHE A 14 -34.64 -3.21 -16.12
C PHE A 14 -35.80 -2.29 -15.73
N TRP A 15 -35.50 -1.02 -15.43
CA TRP A 15 -36.53 -0.06 -15.08
C TRP A 15 -37.51 0.17 -16.24
N LEU A 16 -37.00 0.33 -17.46
CA LEU A 16 -37.82 0.54 -18.65
C LEU A 16 -38.79 -0.62 -18.87
N THR A 17 -38.31 -1.86 -18.70
CA THR A 17 -39.14 -3.07 -18.83
C THR A 17 -40.26 -3.09 -17.78
N ASP A 18 -39.97 -2.71 -16.54
CA ASP A 18 -40.96 -2.66 -15.47
C ASP A 18 -42.05 -1.60 -15.70
N VAL A 19 -41.66 -0.39 -16.13
CA VAL A 19 -42.63 0.70 -16.34
C VAL A 19 -43.41 0.57 -17.66
N LEU A 20 -42.80 -0.01 -18.69
CA LEU A 20 -43.42 -0.15 -20.01
C LEU A 20 -44.28 -1.43 -20.12
N ARG A 21 -43.83 -2.52 -19.48
CA ARG A 21 -44.38 -3.88 -19.57
C ARG A 21 -44.74 -4.28 -21.00
N PRO A 22 -43.76 -4.29 -21.93
CA PRO A 22 -44.05 -4.50 -23.35
C PRO A 22 -44.60 -5.91 -23.60
N GLN A 23 -45.57 -6.06 -24.52
CA GLN A 23 -45.98 -7.38 -24.99
C GLN A 23 -44.93 -7.96 -25.96
N THR A 24 -44.37 -7.09 -26.80
CA THR A 24 -43.35 -7.46 -27.79
C THR A 24 -42.16 -6.52 -27.67
N PHE A 25 -40.97 -7.11 -27.45
CA PHE A 25 -39.68 -6.43 -27.51
C PHE A 25 -38.89 -6.93 -28.72
N VAL A 26 -38.39 -6.01 -29.55
CA VAL A 26 -37.55 -6.31 -30.70
C VAL A 26 -36.25 -5.52 -30.63
N GLU A 27 -35.12 -6.19 -30.83
CA GLU A 27 -33.80 -5.58 -30.98
C GLU A 27 -33.24 -5.83 -32.39
N LEU A 28 -32.77 -4.76 -33.02
CA LEU A 28 -32.08 -4.77 -34.30
C LEU A 28 -30.59 -4.54 -34.05
N GLY A 29 -29.72 -5.42 -34.57
CA GLY A 29 -28.26 -5.28 -34.45
C GLY A 29 -27.67 -5.87 -33.16
N THR A 30 -28.21 -7.00 -32.71
CA THR A 30 -27.91 -7.61 -31.40
C THR A 30 -26.43 -7.98 -31.17
N HIS A 31 -25.63 -8.23 -32.20
CA HIS A 31 -24.21 -8.55 -32.07
C HIS A 31 -23.96 -9.69 -31.05
N ALA A 32 -23.16 -9.46 -30.00
CA ALA A 32 -22.89 -10.43 -28.93
C ALA A 32 -24.01 -10.54 -27.87
N GLY A 33 -25.05 -9.72 -27.98
CA GLY A 33 -26.34 -9.88 -27.29
C GLY A 33 -26.42 -9.37 -25.86
N PHE A 34 -25.51 -8.51 -25.42
CA PHE A 34 -25.54 -8.00 -24.04
C PHE A 34 -26.84 -7.24 -23.72
N SER A 35 -27.25 -6.28 -24.54
CA SER A 35 -28.49 -5.51 -24.37
C SER A 35 -29.72 -6.42 -24.44
N PHE A 36 -29.82 -7.27 -25.46
CA PHE A 36 -30.89 -8.24 -25.60
C PHE A 36 -31.06 -9.13 -24.38
N LEU A 37 -29.96 -9.70 -23.87
CA LEU A 37 -29.98 -10.56 -22.69
C LEU A 37 -30.33 -9.78 -21.41
N ALA A 38 -29.93 -8.51 -21.29
CA ALA A 38 -30.35 -7.66 -20.17
C ALA A 38 -31.87 -7.44 -20.15
N PHE A 39 -32.48 -7.19 -21.32
CA PHE A 39 -33.94 -7.10 -21.44
C PHE A 39 -34.63 -8.45 -21.17
N CYS A 40 -34.10 -9.56 -21.69
CA CYS A 40 -34.64 -10.89 -21.39
C CYS A 40 -34.56 -11.24 -19.90
N GLN A 41 -33.47 -10.85 -19.23
CA GLN A 41 -33.32 -11.02 -17.80
C GLN A 41 -34.34 -10.18 -17.01
N ALA A 42 -34.56 -8.94 -17.41
CA ALA A 42 -35.59 -8.08 -16.81
C ALA A 42 -36.99 -8.70 -16.98
N VAL A 43 -37.34 -9.15 -18.18
CA VAL A 43 -38.63 -9.82 -18.48
C VAL A 43 -38.85 -11.02 -17.58
N ARG A 44 -37.84 -11.89 -17.41
CA ARG A 44 -37.95 -13.04 -16.53
C ARG A 44 -38.10 -12.64 -15.06
N GLN A 45 -37.28 -11.72 -14.59
CA GLN A 45 -37.27 -11.33 -13.18
C GLN A 45 -38.56 -10.61 -12.76
N LEU A 46 -39.22 -9.96 -13.72
CA LEU A 46 -40.52 -9.31 -13.55
C LEU A 46 -41.71 -10.23 -13.89
N GLU A 47 -41.44 -11.49 -14.26
CA GLU A 47 -42.43 -12.51 -14.63
C GLU A 47 -43.42 -12.06 -15.72
N LEU A 48 -42.93 -11.34 -16.73
CA LEU A 48 -43.76 -10.81 -17.81
C LEU A 48 -44.00 -11.86 -18.90
N THR A 49 -45.15 -11.77 -19.57
CA THR A 49 -45.48 -12.59 -20.76
C THR A 49 -44.93 -12.00 -22.06
N THR A 50 -43.84 -11.23 -21.97
CA THR A 50 -43.24 -10.52 -23.10
C THR A 50 -42.58 -11.49 -24.07
N SER A 51 -42.81 -11.31 -25.38
CA SER A 51 -42.06 -12.00 -26.43
C SER A 51 -40.85 -11.16 -26.87
N CYS A 52 -39.64 -11.72 -26.81
CA CYS A 52 -38.40 -11.02 -27.12
C CYS A 52 -37.76 -11.52 -28.43
N TYR A 53 -37.40 -10.62 -29.33
CA TYR A 53 -36.80 -10.98 -30.62
C TYR A 53 -35.50 -10.22 -30.84
N ALA A 54 -34.42 -10.92 -31.16
CA ALA A 54 -33.15 -10.34 -31.57
C ALA A 54 -32.91 -10.64 -33.06
N ILE A 55 -32.60 -9.61 -33.82
CA ILE A 55 -32.48 -9.69 -35.28
C ILE A 55 -31.11 -9.15 -35.68
N ASP A 56 -30.35 -10.00 -36.36
CA ASP A 56 -29.06 -9.67 -36.94
C ASP A 56 -28.73 -10.72 -38.03
N THR A 57 -27.82 -10.41 -38.93
CA THR A 57 -27.22 -11.40 -39.84
C THR A 57 -26.14 -12.22 -39.12
N TRP A 58 -25.52 -11.67 -38.07
CA TRP A 58 -24.30 -12.18 -37.42
C TRP A 58 -23.17 -12.49 -38.42
N LEU A 59 -23.09 -11.71 -39.50
CA LEU A 59 -21.98 -11.73 -40.45
C LEU A 59 -21.00 -10.58 -40.18
N GLY A 60 -21.39 -9.62 -39.34
CA GLY A 60 -20.65 -8.39 -39.08
C GLY A 60 -20.82 -7.34 -40.18
N ASP A 61 -20.31 -6.14 -39.93
CA ASP A 61 -20.34 -5.02 -40.88
C ASP A 61 -19.06 -4.16 -40.81
N GLU A 62 -19.01 -3.04 -41.55
CA GLU A 62 -17.84 -2.16 -41.61
C GLU A 62 -17.51 -1.45 -40.27
N HIS A 63 -18.49 -1.31 -39.36
CA HIS A 63 -18.31 -0.62 -38.08
C HIS A 63 -18.08 -1.58 -36.92
N ALA A 64 -18.78 -2.72 -36.93
CA ALA A 64 -18.62 -3.78 -35.94
C ALA A 64 -17.36 -4.61 -36.24
N GLY A 65 -17.06 -4.85 -37.52
CA GLY A 65 -16.07 -5.82 -37.99
C GLY A 65 -16.74 -7.11 -38.46
N PHE A 66 -16.12 -7.83 -39.40
CA PHE A 66 -16.62 -9.13 -39.85
C PHE A 66 -16.16 -10.23 -38.89
N TYR A 67 -17.09 -11.06 -38.43
CA TYR A 67 -16.83 -12.15 -37.48
C TYR A 67 -17.29 -13.50 -38.05
N ASP A 68 -16.72 -14.59 -37.55
CA ASP A 68 -17.19 -15.95 -37.88
C ASP A 68 -18.45 -16.32 -37.08
N THR A 69 -18.98 -17.55 -37.25
CA THR A 69 -20.23 -17.96 -36.58
C THR A 69 -20.14 -18.00 -35.04
N SER A 70 -18.95 -17.86 -34.45
CA SER A 70 -18.74 -18.00 -33.01
C SER A 70 -19.56 -17.02 -32.17
N VAL A 71 -19.80 -15.80 -32.67
CA VAL A 71 -20.62 -14.79 -31.97
C VAL A 71 -22.07 -15.27 -31.86
N PHE A 72 -22.63 -15.77 -32.96
CA PHE A 72 -23.98 -16.33 -32.98
C PHE A 72 -24.07 -17.59 -32.12
N ASP A 73 -23.11 -18.51 -32.25
CA ASP A 73 -23.12 -19.78 -31.54
C ASP A 73 -23.04 -19.57 -30.01
N ALA A 74 -22.21 -18.63 -29.55
CA ALA A 74 -22.10 -18.27 -28.15
C ALA A 74 -23.40 -17.65 -27.60
N LEU A 75 -23.98 -16.68 -28.33
CA LEU A 75 -25.23 -16.04 -27.93
C LEU A 75 -26.40 -17.04 -27.94
N SER A 76 -26.54 -17.83 -29.00
CA SER A 76 -27.60 -18.84 -29.15
C SER A 76 -27.55 -19.89 -28.05
N THR A 77 -26.36 -20.29 -27.61
CA THR A 77 -26.20 -21.23 -26.49
C THR A 77 -26.78 -20.65 -25.20
N VAL A 78 -26.45 -19.40 -24.87
CA VAL A 78 -26.94 -18.74 -23.65
C VAL A 78 -28.44 -18.46 -23.76
N GLN A 79 -28.88 -17.89 -24.88
CA GLN A 79 -30.27 -17.58 -25.14
C GLN A 79 -31.15 -18.83 -25.08
N THR A 80 -30.75 -19.95 -25.69
CA THR A 80 -31.56 -21.18 -25.67
C THR A 80 -31.63 -21.78 -24.27
N ARG A 81 -30.49 -21.83 -23.56
CA ARG A 81 -30.40 -22.43 -22.23
C ARG A 81 -31.18 -21.64 -21.19
N GLU A 82 -31.03 -20.32 -21.22
CA GLU A 82 -31.59 -19.46 -20.19
C GLU A 82 -32.93 -18.88 -20.61
N PHE A 83 -33.15 -18.49 -21.87
CA PHE A 83 -34.28 -17.66 -22.34
C PHE A 83 -35.11 -18.22 -23.51
N GLY A 84 -34.95 -19.49 -23.87
CA GLY A 84 -35.58 -20.07 -25.07
C GLY A 84 -37.12 -20.17 -25.02
N ASP A 85 -37.72 -20.02 -23.85
CA ASP A 85 -39.16 -20.14 -23.61
C ASP A 85 -39.97 -18.94 -24.13
N PHE A 86 -39.40 -17.74 -24.14
CA PHE A 86 -40.08 -16.52 -24.62
C PHE A 86 -39.25 -15.65 -25.56
N SER A 87 -37.99 -16.03 -25.85
CA SER A 87 -37.12 -15.26 -26.74
C SER A 87 -36.71 -16.03 -27.99
N ARG A 88 -36.45 -15.32 -29.09
CA ARG A 88 -36.03 -15.90 -30.39
C ARG A 88 -34.94 -15.08 -31.06
N LEU A 89 -33.95 -15.76 -31.65
CA LEU A 89 -32.94 -15.16 -32.52
C LEU A 89 -33.36 -15.35 -33.99
N ILE A 90 -33.46 -14.27 -34.76
CA ILE A 90 -33.82 -14.28 -36.18
C ILE A 90 -32.60 -13.88 -37.00
N ARG A 91 -32.02 -14.85 -37.72
CA ARG A 91 -30.84 -14.63 -38.57
C ARG A 91 -31.25 -14.16 -39.96
N ALA A 92 -31.49 -12.86 -40.11
CA ALA A 92 -31.94 -12.22 -41.35
C ALA A 92 -31.52 -10.75 -41.39
N ARG A 93 -31.64 -10.09 -42.56
CA ARG A 93 -31.61 -8.64 -42.60
C ARG A 93 -32.86 -8.05 -41.96
N PHE A 94 -32.80 -6.79 -41.52
CA PHE A 94 -33.92 -6.16 -40.81
C PHE A 94 -35.17 -6.02 -41.69
N ASP A 95 -35.01 -5.77 -42.99
CA ASP A 95 -36.11 -5.69 -43.97
C ASP A 95 -36.80 -7.05 -44.21
N GLU A 96 -36.03 -8.13 -44.23
CA GLU A 96 -36.53 -9.50 -44.42
C GLU A 96 -37.34 -9.99 -43.21
N ALA A 97 -36.95 -9.56 -42.00
CA ALA A 97 -37.59 -9.96 -40.75
C ALA A 97 -38.95 -9.27 -40.50
N LEU A 98 -39.30 -8.21 -41.23
CA LEU A 98 -40.57 -7.48 -41.07
C LEU A 98 -41.81 -8.37 -41.21
N SER A 99 -41.73 -9.39 -42.07
CA SER A 99 -42.83 -10.33 -42.34
C SER A 99 -43.23 -11.16 -41.11
N VAL A 100 -42.36 -11.22 -40.10
CA VAL A 100 -42.61 -11.92 -38.83
C VAL A 100 -43.54 -11.12 -37.90
N PHE A 101 -43.59 -9.80 -38.06
CA PHE A 101 -44.30 -8.89 -37.15
C PHE A 101 -45.53 -8.28 -37.80
N GLY A 102 -46.64 -8.24 -37.05
CA GLY A 102 -47.85 -7.52 -37.46
C GLY A 102 -47.66 -6.01 -37.31
N ASP A 103 -48.42 -5.22 -38.07
CA ASP A 103 -48.44 -3.76 -37.91
C ASP A 103 -49.01 -3.39 -36.54
N GLY A 104 -48.42 -2.40 -35.87
CA GLY A 104 -48.86 -1.96 -34.55
C GLY A 104 -48.60 -2.93 -33.38
N THR A 105 -47.73 -3.93 -33.52
CA THR A 105 -47.54 -5.01 -32.52
C THR A 105 -46.31 -4.86 -31.62
N ILE A 106 -45.38 -3.96 -31.96
CA ILE A 106 -44.12 -3.78 -31.24
C ILE A 106 -44.25 -2.65 -30.23
N ASP A 107 -44.09 -2.96 -28.94
CA ASP A 107 -44.19 -1.99 -27.84
C ASP A 107 -42.82 -1.41 -27.44
N LEU A 108 -41.74 -2.18 -27.64
CA LEU A 108 -40.37 -1.71 -27.41
C LEU A 108 -39.50 -2.13 -28.59
N LEU A 109 -38.94 -1.14 -29.28
CA LEU A 109 -37.98 -1.34 -30.36
C LEU A 109 -36.62 -0.78 -29.94
N HIS A 110 -35.58 -1.59 -30.03
CA HIS A 110 -34.20 -1.14 -29.84
C HIS A 110 -33.45 -1.19 -31.18
N VAL A 111 -32.97 -0.03 -31.63
CA VAL A 111 -32.21 0.13 -32.87
C VAL A 111 -30.73 0.31 -32.53
N ASP A 112 -29.94 -0.74 -32.74
CA ASP A 112 -28.48 -0.80 -32.56
C ASP A 112 -27.79 -1.40 -33.81
N GLY A 113 -28.32 -1.06 -34.98
CA GLY A 113 -27.87 -1.52 -36.28
C GLY A 113 -26.66 -0.76 -36.82
N ARG A 114 -26.63 -0.55 -38.14
CA ARG A 114 -25.55 0.23 -38.76
C ARG A 114 -25.63 1.69 -38.35
N HIS A 115 -24.48 2.29 -38.12
CA HIS A 115 -24.41 3.60 -37.47
C HIS A 115 -24.36 4.80 -38.42
N ARG A 116 -24.48 4.63 -39.76
CA ARG A 116 -24.54 5.78 -40.69
C ARG A 116 -25.91 6.45 -40.62
N TYR A 117 -25.97 7.70 -41.07
CA TYR A 117 -27.22 8.48 -41.01
C TYR A 117 -28.32 7.83 -41.85
N GLU A 118 -28.01 7.46 -43.09
CA GLU A 118 -28.97 6.87 -44.02
C GLU A 118 -29.48 5.51 -43.53
N ASP A 119 -28.60 4.70 -42.95
CA ASP A 119 -28.92 3.35 -42.44
C ASP A 119 -29.93 3.44 -41.28
N VAL A 120 -29.68 4.28 -40.26
CA VAL A 120 -30.61 4.41 -39.12
C VAL A 120 -31.95 5.04 -39.53
N VAL A 121 -31.94 5.97 -40.49
CA VAL A 121 -33.17 6.54 -41.06
C VAL A 121 -34.00 5.45 -41.74
N GLU A 122 -33.35 4.59 -42.53
CA GLU A 122 -33.99 3.45 -43.20
C GLU A 122 -34.53 2.43 -42.19
N ASP A 123 -33.73 2.03 -41.21
CA ASP A 123 -34.11 1.08 -40.16
C ASP A 123 -35.32 1.58 -39.38
N TYR A 124 -35.31 2.83 -38.90
CA TYR A 124 -36.45 3.38 -38.17
C TYR A 124 -37.69 3.52 -39.06
N SER A 125 -37.55 4.06 -40.27
CA SER A 125 -38.68 4.36 -41.15
C SER A 125 -39.36 3.08 -41.66
N THR A 126 -38.58 2.02 -41.87
CA THR A 126 -39.06 0.70 -42.30
C THR A 126 -39.80 -0.02 -41.18
N TRP A 127 -39.36 0.15 -39.93
CA TRP A 127 -39.97 -0.48 -38.75
C TRP A 127 -41.10 0.35 -38.12
N ALA A 128 -41.21 1.64 -38.44
CA ALA A 128 -42.23 2.54 -37.89
C ALA A 128 -43.68 2.00 -38.02
N PRO A 129 -44.12 1.38 -39.15
CA PRO A 129 -45.46 0.80 -39.24
C PRO A 129 -45.73 -0.37 -38.27
N LYS A 130 -44.67 -1.02 -37.76
CA LYS A 130 -44.77 -2.14 -36.82
C LYS A 130 -44.93 -1.69 -35.36
N LEU A 131 -44.67 -0.42 -35.06
CA LEU A 131 -44.75 0.15 -33.73
C LEU A 131 -46.20 0.34 -33.29
N SER A 132 -46.52 -0.10 -32.07
CA SER A 132 -47.82 0.15 -31.44
C SER A 132 -48.03 1.64 -31.13
N GLU A 133 -49.27 2.05 -30.85
CA GLU A 133 -49.59 3.44 -30.48
C GLU A 133 -48.89 3.90 -29.20
N ARG A 134 -48.43 2.94 -28.37
CA ARG A 134 -47.74 3.14 -27.09
C ARG A 134 -46.24 2.83 -27.14
N ALA A 135 -45.69 2.65 -28.33
CA ALA A 135 -44.33 2.16 -28.50
C ALA A 135 -43.27 3.13 -27.97
N VAL A 136 -42.22 2.56 -27.40
CA VAL A 136 -40.98 3.26 -27.06
C VAL A 136 -39.87 2.74 -27.98
N VAL A 137 -39.08 3.67 -28.54
CA VAL A 137 -37.95 3.34 -29.42
C VAL A 137 -36.64 3.80 -28.78
N LEU A 138 -35.67 2.90 -28.72
CA LEU A 138 -34.34 3.16 -28.21
C LEU A 138 -33.35 3.31 -29.36
N PHE A 139 -32.54 4.36 -29.31
CA PHE A 139 -31.42 4.60 -30.23
C PHE A 139 -30.14 4.63 -29.45
N HIS A 140 -29.23 3.71 -29.74
CA HIS A 140 -27.90 3.70 -29.15
C HIS A 140 -26.94 4.65 -29.89
N ASP A 141 -25.77 4.95 -29.33
CA ASP A 141 -24.73 5.80 -29.92
C ASP A 141 -25.13 7.28 -30.22
N THR A 142 -26.09 7.85 -29.51
CA THR A 142 -26.52 9.25 -29.74
C THR A 142 -25.43 10.29 -29.44
N ASN A 143 -24.37 9.92 -28.71
CA ASN A 143 -23.25 10.78 -28.35
C ASN A 143 -21.93 10.47 -29.09
N VAL A 144 -21.91 9.53 -30.03
CA VAL A 144 -20.74 9.26 -30.87
C VAL A 144 -20.66 10.26 -32.03
N ARG A 145 -19.48 10.83 -32.31
CA ARG A 145 -19.26 11.85 -33.36
C ARG A 145 -18.14 11.50 -34.35
N GLU A 146 -17.55 10.32 -34.20
CA GLU A 146 -16.43 9.83 -34.99
C GLU A 146 -16.89 8.82 -36.06
N ARG A 147 -15.98 8.41 -36.95
CA ARG A 147 -16.17 7.27 -37.88
C ARG A 147 -17.42 7.33 -38.79
N ASP A 148 -17.85 8.55 -39.14
CA ASP A 148 -19.07 8.81 -39.95
C ASP A 148 -20.37 8.30 -39.29
N PHE A 149 -20.38 8.18 -37.96
CA PHE A 149 -21.60 7.86 -37.22
C PHE A 149 -22.63 8.99 -37.38
N GLY A 150 -23.80 8.64 -37.86
CA GLY A 150 -24.91 9.52 -38.17
C GLY A 150 -26.10 9.42 -37.20
N VAL A 151 -26.08 8.46 -36.26
CA VAL A 151 -27.20 8.25 -35.32
C VAL A 151 -27.57 9.51 -34.55
N TRP A 152 -26.56 10.26 -34.09
CA TRP A 152 -26.75 11.52 -33.40
C TRP A 152 -27.43 12.61 -34.24
N ARG A 153 -27.17 12.63 -35.57
CA ARG A 153 -27.78 13.62 -36.47
C ARG A 153 -29.28 13.35 -36.59
N PHE A 154 -29.63 12.07 -36.77
CA PHE A 154 -31.02 11.66 -36.85
C PHE A 154 -31.72 11.80 -35.49
N TRP A 155 -31.03 11.51 -34.39
CA TRP A 155 -31.54 11.76 -33.04
C TRP A 155 -31.91 13.22 -32.80
N GLU A 156 -31.06 14.18 -33.23
CA GLU A 156 -31.35 15.62 -33.16
C GLU A 156 -32.61 16.01 -33.94
N GLU A 157 -32.89 15.36 -35.05
CA GLU A 157 -34.15 15.56 -35.79
C GLU A 157 -35.35 14.99 -35.03
N LEU A 158 -35.25 13.76 -34.53
CA LEU A 158 -36.34 13.07 -33.85
C LEU A 158 -36.73 13.73 -32.52
N ARG A 159 -35.75 14.16 -31.71
CA ARG A 159 -36.01 14.79 -30.40
C ARG A 159 -36.78 16.10 -30.48
N THR A 160 -36.75 16.79 -31.64
CA THR A 160 -37.54 18.00 -31.87
C THR A 160 -38.98 17.72 -32.26
N ARG A 161 -39.25 16.49 -32.74
CA ARG A 161 -40.55 16.08 -33.30
C ARG A 161 -41.38 15.25 -32.34
N PHE A 162 -40.73 14.49 -31.45
CA PHE A 162 -41.39 13.55 -30.54
C PHE A 162 -40.90 13.71 -29.10
N PRO A 163 -41.72 13.36 -28.08
CA PRO A 163 -41.29 13.24 -26.70
C PRO A 163 -40.05 12.36 -26.58
N SER A 164 -39.02 12.89 -25.92
CA SER A 164 -37.71 12.26 -25.90
C SER A 164 -36.93 12.53 -24.61
N PHE A 165 -36.13 11.54 -24.24
CA PHE A 165 -35.12 11.62 -23.18
C PHE A 165 -33.81 11.07 -23.71
N GLU A 166 -32.69 11.65 -23.30
CA GLU A 166 -31.37 11.22 -23.74
C GLU A 166 -30.44 11.05 -22.55
N PHE A 167 -29.82 9.87 -22.46
CA PHE A 167 -28.66 9.64 -21.62
C PHE A 167 -27.38 10.03 -22.37
N ILE A 168 -26.49 10.72 -21.66
CA ILE A 168 -25.24 11.28 -22.21
C ILE A 168 -23.99 10.57 -21.69
N HIS A 169 -24.15 9.49 -20.92
CA HIS A 169 -23.07 8.61 -20.48
C HIS A 169 -22.94 7.41 -21.43
N GLY A 170 -21.88 6.61 -21.32
CA GLY A 170 -21.55 5.59 -22.31
C GLY A 170 -21.33 6.19 -23.71
N HIS A 171 -21.97 5.60 -24.72
CA HIS A 171 -22.03 6.16 -26.07
C HIS A 171 -23.31 6.96 -26.34
N GLY A 172 -24.14 7.13 -25.31
CA GLY A 172 -25.42 7.82 -25.39
C GLY A 172 -26.56 6.88 -25.73
N LEU A 173 -27.71 7.12 -25.11
CA LEU A 173 -28.92 6.36 -25.33
C LEU A 173 -30.11 7.31 -25.44
N GLY A 174 -30.69 7.37 -26.63
CA GLY A 174 -31.92 8.09 -26.92
C GLY A 174 -33.15 7.21 -26.63
N VAL A 175 -34.13 7.77 -25.92
CA VAL A 175 -35.42 7.16 -25.61
C VAL A 175 -36.51 8.01 -26.26
N LEU A 176 -37.22 7.46 -27.23
CA LEU A 176 -38.21 8.16 -28.04
C LEU A 176 -39.61 7.55 -27.85
N CYS A 177 -40.64 8.38 -27.82
CA CYS A 177 -42.03 7.93 -27.87
C CYS A 177 -42.70 8.49 -29.15
N PRO A 178 -42.69 7.76 -30.28
CA PRO A 178 -43.23 8.24 -31.55
C PRO A 178 -44.77 8.14 -31.65
N GLY A 179 -45.39 7.26 -30.88
CA GLY A 179 -46.83 7.03 -30.89
C GLY A 179 -47.64 8.14 -30.19
N PRO A 180 -48.94 8.28 -30.50
CA PRO A 180 -49.79 9.30 -29.88
C PRO A 180 -50.11 9.03 -28.40
N ALA A 181 -49.89 7.81 -27.91
CA ALA A 181 -50.25 7.38 -26.55
C ALA A 181 -49.01 7.13 -25.68
N ILE A 182 -48.49 8.17 -25.02
CA ILE A 182 -47.38 8.02 -24.06
C ILE A 182 -47.83 7.18 -22.86
N PRO A 183 -47.19 6.03 -22.55
CA PRO A 183 -47.52 5.24 -21.37
C PRO A 183 -47.31 6.01 -20.06
N ASP A 184 -48.24 5.88 -19.11
CA ASP A 184 -48.19 6.65 -17.85
C ASP A 184 -46.94 6.36 -17.01
N GLY A 185 -46.41 5.12 -17.06
CA GLY A 185 -45.19 4.75 -16.34
C GLY A 185 -43.93 5.47 -16.82
N ILE A 186 -43.85 5.82 -18.11
CA ILE A 186 -42.67 6.50 -18.71
C ILE A 186 -42.90 8.00 -18.92
N ARG A 187 -44.15 8.47 -18.87
CA ARG A 187 -44.50 9.89 -19.03
C ARG A 187 -43.65 10.84 -18.17
N PRO A 188 -43.36 10.55 -16.87
CA PRO A 188 -42.52 11.42 -16.05
C PRO A 188 -41.09 11.60 -16.59
N LEU A 189 -40.57 10.62 -17.33
CA LEU A 189 -39.23 10.71 -17.93
C LEU A 189 -39.17 11.80 -18.99
N PHE A 190 -40.23 11.94 -19.79
CA PHE A 190 -40.30 12.93 -20.87
C PHE A 190 -40.67 14.33 -20.37
N GLU A 191 -41.51 14.41 -19.34
CA GLU A 191 -42.00 15.66 -18.75
C GLU A 191 -41.06 16.24 -17.67
N ALA A 192 -40.01 15.51 -17.28
CA ALA A 192 -39.03 15.94 -16.29
C ALA A 192 -38.39 17.30 -16.65
N GLY A 193 -38.29 18.20 -15.66
CA GLY A 193 -37.55 19.44 -15.78
C GLY A 193 -36.04 19.22 -15.87
N GLU A 194 -35.27 20.23 -16.29
CA GLU A 194 -33.81 20.10 -16.49
C GLU A 194 -33.05 19.55 -15.27
N ALA A 195 -33.43 19.97 -14.06
CA ALA A 195 -32.83 19.48 -12.82
C ALA A 195 -33.09 17.98 -12.59
N ASP A 196 -34.31 17.52 -12.87
CA ASP A 196 -34.70 16.12 -12.73
C ASP A 196 -34.07 15.27 -13.83
N ARG A 197 -34.03 15.77 -15.08
CA ARG A 197 -33.33 15.10 -16.19
C ARG A 197 -31.84 14.92 -15.87
N ALA A 198 -31.18 15.93 -15.31
CA ALA A 198 -29.79 15.85 -14.88
C ALA A 198 -29.60 14.83 -13.74
N SER A 199 -30.56 14.74 -12.82
CA SER A 199 -30.54 13.79 -11.71
C SER A 199 -30.73 12.35 -12.19
N ILE A 200 -31.70 12.11 -13.07
CA ILE A 200 -31.96 10.79 -13.70
C ILE A 200 -30.72 10.32 -14.47
N ARG A 201 -30.11 11.20 -15.28
CA ARG A 201 -28.86 10.90 -16.00
C ARG A 201 -27.74 10.50 -15.05
N ARG A 202 -27.62 11.19 -13.91
CA ARG A 202 -26.59 10.92 -12.90
C ARG A 202 -26.82 9.58 -12.19
N ILE A 203 -28.06 9.25 -11.85
CA ILE A 203 -28.41 8.00 -11.17
C ILE A 203 -28.10 6.82 -12.08
N TYR A 204 -28.65 6.79 -13.29
CA TYR A 204 -28.42 5.69 -14.23
C TYR A 204 -26.96 5.64 -14.70
N GLY A 205 -26.29 6.78 -14.85
CA GLY A 205 -24.85 6.80 -15.15
C GLY A 205 -24.00 6.20 -14.04
N ARG A 206 -24.35 6.41 -12.76
CA ARG A 206 -23.66 5.78 -11.62
C ARG A 206 -23.92 4.28 -11.55
N LEU A 207 -25.18 3.86 -11.69
CA LEU A 207 -25.55 2.45 -11.69
C LEU A 207 -24.87 1.71 -12.85
N GLY A 208 -24.87 2.31 -14.04
CA GLY A 208 -24.17 1.82 -15.22
C GLY A 208 -22.66 1.68 -15.03
N SER A 209 -22.03 2.72 -14.47
CA SER A 209 -20.59 2.69 -14.15
C SER A 209 -20.24 1.56 -13.20
N ALA A 210 -21.09 1.23 -12.23
CA ALA A 210 -20.87 0.11 -11.32
C ALA A 210 -20.91 -1.25 -12.03
N VAL A 211 -21.81 -1.45 -13.00
CA VAL A 211 -21.86 -2.67 -13.83
C VAL A 211 -20.61 -2.78 -14.71
N SER A 212 -20.21 -1.67 -15.34
CA SER A 212 -18.98 -1.61 -16.15
C SER A 212 -17.72 -1.93 -15.32
N LEU A 213 -17.60 -1.35 -14.11
CA LEU A 213 -16.50 -1.65 -13.18
C LEU A 213 -16.48 -3.11 -12.74
N ARG A 214 -17.64 -3.72 -12.47
CA ARG A 214 -17.73 -5.15 -12.14
C ARG A 214 -17.24 -6.02 -13.30
N TYR A 215 -17.65 -5.70 -14.52
CA TYR A 215 -17.15 -6.39 -15.72
C TYR A 215 -15.63 -6.29 -15.85
N GLN A 216 -15.08 -5.08 -15.67
CA GLN A 216 -13.63 -4.88 -15.72
C GLN A 216 -12.89 -5.68 -14.64
N LEU A 217 -13.43 -5.75 -13.42
CA LEU A 217 -12.88 -6.58 -12.34
C LEU A 217 -12.88 -8.07 -12.71
N ASP A 218 -13.96 -8.58 -13.29
CA ASP A 218 -14.04 -9.99 -13.69
C ASP A 218 -13.07 -10.32 -14.84
N VAL A 219 -12.92 -9.41 -15.82
CA VAL A 219 -11.95 -9.56 -16.91
C VAL A 219 -10.52 -9.53 -16.36
N VAL A 220 -10.20 -8.58 -15.49
CA VAL A 220 -8.89 -8.50 -14.85
C VAL A 220 -8.63 -9.74 -14.00
N GLY A 221 -9.61 -10.24 -13.25
CA GLY A 221 -9.51 -11.49 -12.49
C GLY A 221 -9.22 -12.70 -13.36
N GLY A 222 -9.90 -12.82 -14.52
CA GLY A 222 -9.62 -13.88 -15.50
C GLY A 222 -8.24 -13.77 -16.14
N GLN A 223 -7.81 -12.56 -16.49
CA GLN A 223 -6.46 -12.30 -17.01
C GLN A 223 -5.38 -12.57 -15.98
N LEU A 224 -5.65 -12.26 -14.70
CA LEU A 224 -4.78 -12.56 -13.58
C LEU A 224 -4.63 -14.07 -13.41
N GLY A 225 -5.72 -14.85 -13.49
CA GLY A 225 -5.67 -16.31 -13.48
C GLY A 225 -4.84 -16.91 -14.62
N ALA A 226 -5.02 -16.41 -15.85
CA ALA A 226 -4.21 -16.85 -17.00
C ALA A 226 -2.74 -16.38 -16.92
N ALA A 227 -2.47 -15.24 -16.29
CA ALA A 227 -1.12 -14.78 -16.00
C ALA A 227 -0.44 -15.66 -14.94
N HIS A 228 -1.15 -16.04 -13.87
CA HIS A 228 -0.67 -16.98 -12.86
C HIS A 228 -0.32 -18.35 -13.46
N GLY A 229 -1.17 -18.89 -14.35
CA GLY A 229 -0.85 -20.14 -15.06
C GLY A 229 0.45 -20.04 -15.88
N ARG A 230 0.64 -18.92 -16.61
CA ARG A 230 1.88 -18.67 -17.37
C ARG A 230 3.10 -18.37 -16.51
N ILE A 231 2.90 -17.84 -15.30
CA ILE A 231 3.97 -17.64 -14.31
C ILE A 231 4.41 -19.00 -13.76
N GLY A 232 3.47 -19.89 -13.41
CA GLY A 232 3.78 -21.26 -12.98
C GLY A 232 4.58 -22.07 -14.03
N GLU A 233 4.20 -21.97 -15.31
CA GLU A 233 4.96 -22.59 -16.41
C GLU A 233 6.38 -21.98 -16.56
N ARG A 234 6.50 -20.66 -16.37
CA ARG A 234 7.79 -19.96 -16.41
C ARG A 234 8.67 -20.25 -15.21
N ASP A 235 8.12 -20.38 -14.01
CA ASP A 235 8.86 -20.72 -12.79
C ASP A 235 9.39 -22.15 -12.86
N THR A 236 8.64 -23.05 -13.48
CA THR A 236 9.10 -24.40 -13.81
C THR A 236 10.28 -24.34 -14.80
N THR A 237 10.17 -23.51 -15.84
CA THR A 237 11.26 -23.31 -16.83
C THR A 237 12.49 -22.65 -16.22
N VAL A 238 12.31 -21.67 -15.33
CA VAL A 238 13.41 -20.99 -14.62
C VAL A 238 14.13 -21.95 -13.69
N SER A 239 13.39 -22.82 -12.99
CA SER A 239 13.99 -23.86 -12.13
C SER A 239 14.86 -24.81 -12.95
N GLN A 240 14.37 -25.27 -14.11
CA GLN A 240 15.16 -26.10 -15.03
C GLN A 240 16.40 -25.37 -15.58
N LEU A 241 16.29 -24.09 -15.91
CA LEU A 241 17.43 -23.29 -16.39
C LEU A 241 18.45 -22.99 -15.27
N GLN A 242 18.01 -22.85 -14.02
CA GLN A 242 18.87 -22.66 -12.86
C GLN A 242 19.68 -23.94 -12.55
N GLU A 243 19.05 -25.10 -12.67
CA GLU A 243 19.70 -26.39 -12.53
C GLU A 243 20.77 -26.58 -13.62
N GLN A 244 20.44 -26.30 -14.89
CA GLN A 244 21.41 -26.30 -16.00
C GLN A 244 22.54 -25.28 -15.81
N LEU A 245 22.25 -24.11 -15.24
CA LEU A 245 23.25 -23.08 -14.95
C LEU A 245 24.19 -23.51 -13.81
N GLN A 246 23.68 -24.21 -12.79
CA GLN A 246 24.50 -24.78 -11.73
C GLN A 246 25.43 -25.86 -12.28
N GLU A 247 24.93 -26.78 -13.11
CA GLU A 247 25.75 -27.80 -13.77
C GLU A 247 26.84 -27.17 -14.64
N ARG A 248 26.51 -26.17 -15.45
CA ARG A 248 27.49 -25.46 -16.30
C ARG A 248 28.52 -24.68 -15.47
N THR A 249 28.10 -24.03 -14.40
CA THR A 249 29.02 -23.33 -13.48
C THR A 249 29.98 -24.31 -12.82
N HIS A 250 29.50 -25.51 -12.45
CA HIS A 250 30.35 -26.56 -11.90
C HIS A 250 31.38 -27.06 -12.91
N MET A 251 30.98 -27.32 -14.16
CA MET A 251 31.90 -27.71 -15.23
C MET A 251 32.94 -26.62 -15.53
N LEU A 252 32.53 -25.35 -15.59
CA LEU A 252 33.46 -24.23 -15.81
C LEU A 252 34.48 -24.10 -14.68
N LYS A 253 34.06 -24.35 -13.42
CA LYS A 253 34.98 -24.35 -12.28
C LYS A 253 36.01 -25.46 -12.39
N GLN A 254 35.57 -26.69 -12.74
CA GLN A 254 36.49 -27.81 -12.96
C GLN A 254 37.51 -27.52 -14.08
N GLN A 255 37.07 -26.91 -15.18
CA GLN A 255 37.95 -26.51 -16.28
C GLN A 255 38.92 -25.38 -15.87
N SER A 256 38.46 -24.41 -15.07
CA SER A 256 39.32 -23.34 -14.54
C SER A 256 40.42 -23.91 -13.64
N ASP A 257 40.06 -24.82 -12.73
CA ASP A 257 41.02 -25.49 -11.84
C ASP A 257 42.04 -26.32 -12.63
N GLU A 258 41.64 -26.92 -13.74
CA GLU A 258 42.54 -27.66 -14.65
C GLU A 258 43.49 -26.73 -15.42
N VAL A 259 43.01 -25.58 -15.89
CA VAL A 259 43.84 -24.56 -16.52
C VAL A 259 44.87 -24.01 -15.54
N GLU A 260 44.50 -23.70 -14.30
CA GLU A 260 45.44 -23.22 -13.27
C GLU A 260 46.55 -24.25 -13.00
N ARG A 261 46.23 -25.55 -12.96
CA ARG A 261 47.24 -26.61 -12.83
C ARG A 261 48.18 -26.67 -14.03
N LEU A 262 47.65 -26.53 -15.25
CA LEU A 262 48.47 -26.54 -16.47
C LEU A 262 49.38 -25.32 -16.56
N VAL A 263 48.91 -24.14 -16.13
CA VAL A 263 49.73 -22.91 -16.05
C VAL A 263 50.89 -23.11 -15.06
N ALA A 264 50.62 -23.67 -13.88
CA ALA A 264 51.67 -23.96 -12.90
C ALA A 264 52.75 -24.93 -13.44
N GLN A 265 52.35 -25.96 -14.20
CA GLN A 265 53.28 -26.88 -14.85
C GLN A 265 54.11 -26.21 -15.97
N LEU A 266 53.52 -25.27 -16.71
CA LEU A 266 54.22 -24.51 -17.75
C LEU A 266 55.27 -23.55 -17.17
N ASP A 267 54.96 -22.89 -16.05
CA ASP A 267 55.92 -22.02 -15.35
C ASP A 267 57.13 -22.83 -14.84
N GLU A 268 56.91 -24.04 -14.32
CA GLU A 268 57.99 -24.94 -13.90
C GLU A 268 58.88 -25.35 -15.08
N GLN A 269 58.30 -25.67 -16.25
CA GLN A 269 59.05 -25.99 -17.46
C GLN A 269 59.79 -24.77 -18.04
N ALA A 270 59.23 -23.58 -17.95
CA ALA A 270 59.87 -22.35 -18.42
C ALA A 270 61.14 -22.05 -17.61
N ASP A 271 61.12 -22.28 -16.30
CA ASP A 271 62.30 -22.10 -15.44
C ASP A 271 63.39 -23.14 -15.70
N VAL A 272 63.03 -24.39 -16.01
CA VAL A 272 63.99 -25.41 -16.46
C VAL A 272 64.64 -25.00 -17.79
N THR A 273 63.86 -24.47 -18.72
CA THR A 273 64.35 -24.04 -20.04
C THR A 273 65.28 -22.82 -19.92
N ARG A 274 64.95 -21.86 -19.04
CA ARG A 274 65.81 -20.70 -18.73
C ARG A 274 67.17 -21.11 -18.16
N LYS A 275 67.19 -22.12 -17.29
CA LYS A 275 68.44 -22.68 -16.73
C LYS A 275 69.29 -23.37 -17.81
N LYS A 276 68.67 -24.07 -18.77
CA LYS A 276 69.36 -24.66 -19.92
C LYS A 276 69.93 -23.61 -20.88
N GLN A 277 69.20 -22.53 -21.17
CA GLN A 277 69.69 -21.43 -22.00
C GLN A 277 70.96 -20.79 -21.41
N GLY A 278 71.00 -20.54 -20.10
CA GLY A 278 72.19 -20.01 -19.42
C GLY A 278 73.39 -20.97 -19.43
N LEU A 279 73.19 -22.27 -19.58
CA LEU A 279 74.27 -23.24 -19.82
C LEU A 279 74.80 -23.12 -21.25
N ILE A 280 73.91 -23.03 -22.23
CA ILE A 280 74.27 -22.90 -23.65
C ILE A 280 75.03 -21.60 -23.91
N ASP A 281 74.59 -20.47 -23.37
CA ASP A 281 75.26 -19.17 -23.57
C ASP A 281 76.69 -19.17 -23.01
N ARG A 282 76.93 -19.87 -21.89
CA ARG A 282 78.27 -20.06 -21.31
C ARG A 282 79.14 -20.97 -22.19
N SER A 283 78.57 -22.03 -22.75
CA SER A 283 79.27 -22.92 -23.67
C SER A 283 79.63 -22.25 -25.00
N VAL A 284 78.75 -21.40 -25.54
CA VAL A 284 79.02 -20.61 -26.76
C VAL A 284 80.14 -19.60 -26.53
N ALA A 285 80.14 -18.88 -25.40
CA ALA A 285 81.22 -17.96 -25.05
C ALA A 285 82.58 -18.70 -24.90
N HIS A 286 82.56 -19.93 -24.38
CA HIS A 286 83.74 -20.77 -24.27
C HIS A 286 84.28 -21.21 -25.65
N VAL A 287 83.38 -21.58 -26.57
CA VAL A 287 83.73 -21.92 -27.96
C VAL A 287 84.28 -20.72 -28.73
N GLU A 288 83.72 -19.52 -28.57
CA GLU A 288 84.26 -18.29 -29.18
C GLU A 288 85.68 -17.99 -28.67
N THR A 289 85.92 -18.17 -27.37
CA THR A 289 87.24 -17.99 -26.76
C THR A 289 88.28 -18.97 -27.33
N ILE A 290 87.91 -20.25 -27.52
CA ILE A 290 88.77 -21.28 -28.13
C ILE A 290 89.02 -20.98 -29.62
N THR A 291 87.99 -20.49 -30.33
CA THR A 291 88.08 -20.15 -31.75
C THR A 291 89.00 -18.94 -32.00
N ASP A 292 88.99 -17.96 -31.11
CA ASP A 292 89.90 -16.80 -31.16
C ASP A 292 91.36 -17.18 -30.87
N ILE A 293 91.59 -18.17 -29.99
CA ILE A 293 92.90 -18.77 -29.75
C ILE A 293 93.39 -19.52 -31.01
N ALA A 294 92.51 -20.25 -31.70
CA ALA A 294 92.85 -20.98 -32.93
C ALA A 294 93.14 -20.06 -34.15
N ARG A 295 92.61 -18.83 -34.18
CA ARG A 295 92.76 -17.86 -35.30
C ARG A 295 93.93 -16.87 -35.15
N GLY A 296 94.71 -16.96 -34.08
CA GLY A 296 95.98 -16.23 -33.95
C GLY A 296 95.86 -14.71 -33.79
N ARG A 297 94.83 -14.21 -33.09
CA ARG A 297 94.69 -12.79 -32.73
C ARG A 297 94.49 -12.63 -31.22
N GLY A 298 95.56 -12.72 -30.45
CA GLY A 298 95.56 -12.37 -29.03
C GLY A 298 96.95 -12.57 -28.40
N ASP A 299 97.49 -11.51 -27.79
CA ASP A 299 98.82 -11.46 -27.19
C ASP A 299 98.99 -12.46 -26.02
N VAL A 300 100.14 -13.14 -26.00
CA VAL A 300 100.52 -14.16 -25.02
C VAL A 300 101.39 -13.57 -23.92
N PHE A 301 101.03 -13.80 -22.64
CA PHE A 301 101.93 -13.67 -21.48
C PHE A 301 101.44 -14.57 -20.31
N PRO A 302 102.31 -15.01 -19.37
CA PRO A 302 103.18 -16.18 -19.50
C PRO A 302 102.84 -17.29 -18.48
N LEU A 303 103.12 -18.56 -18.83
CA LEU A 303 103.21 -19.65 -17.85
C LEU A 303 104.65 -20.14 -17.72
N SER A 304 104.99 -20.48 -16.48
CA SER A 304 106.31 -20.77 -15.95
C SER A 304 106.93 -22.06 -16.47
N LYS A 305 108.27 -22.06 -16.41
CA LYS A 305 109.21 -23.15 -16.66
C LYS A 305 108.76 -24.50 -16.08
N GLN A 306 108.66 -25.53 -16.93
CA GLN A 306 109.42 -26.78 -16.77
C GLN A 306 109.37 -27.64 -18.03
N GLN A 307 110.56 -28.12 -18.42
CA GLN A 307 110.85 -29.25 -19.32
C GLN A 307 110.77 -29.03 -20.85
N ARG A 308 111.94 -28.69 -21.41
CA ARG A 308 112.39 -29.03 -22.77
C ARG A 308 112.88 -30.49 -22.81
N VAL A 309 112.58 -31.26 -23.87
CA VAL A 309 113.48 -32.15 -24.67
C VAL A 309 112.68 -32.52 -25.96
N ALA A 310 112.91 -31.91 -27.13
CA ALA A 310 113.83 -32.25 -28.24
C ALA A 310 113.38 -33.42 -29.16
N GLY A 311 112.97 -33.07 -30.39
CA GLY A 311 112.73 -33.98 -31.53
C GLY A 311 111.55 -33.53 -32.42
N ALA A 312 111.80 -33.15 -33.68
CA ALA A 312 110.79 -32.79 -34.70
C ALA A 312 110.30 -34.03 -35.48
N PRO A 313 109.29 -33.99 -36.38
CA PRO A 313 108.17 -33.06 -36.58
C PRO A 313 106.79 -33.78 -36.66
N ASP A 314 105.77 -33.41 -35.87
CA ASP A 314 104.35 -33.68 -36.23
C ASP A 314 103.29 -33.08 -35.26
N ASP A 315 103.70 -32.62 -34.07
CA ASP A 315 102.73 -32.33 -32.99
C ASP A 315 101.88 -31.05 -33.15
N ARG A 316 102.09 -30.22 -34.18
CA ARG A 316 101.17 -29.09 -34.45
C ARG A 316 99.92 -29.52 -35.18
N ASP A 317 100.04 -30.46 -36.11
CA ASP A 317 98.89 -30.97 -36.84
C ASP A 317 98.08 -31.92 -35.94
N VAL A 318 98.73 -32.71 -35.08
CA VAL A 318 98.03 -33.55 -34.07
C VAL A 318 97.31 -32.72 -32.99
N ALA A 319 97.89 -31.61 -32.53
CA ALA A 319 97.23 -30.72 -31.58
C ALA A 319 96.11 -29.89 -32.23
N HIS A 320 96.29 -29.46 -33.49
CA HIS A 320 95.26 -28.77 -34.25
C HIS A 320 94.12 -29.72 -34.60
N ASP A 321 94.40 -30.96 -35.02
CA ASP A 321 93.40 -31.98 -35.31
C ASP A 321 92.64 -32.41 -34.06
N LYS A 322 93.31 -32.49 -32.88
CA LYS A 322 92.61 -32.73 -31.61
C LYS A 322 91.69 -31.57 -31.21
N LEU A 323 92.15 -30.33 -31.32
CA LEU A 323 91.33 -29.14 -31.03
C LEU A 323 90.19 -28.98 -32.05
N THR A 324 90.42 -29.34 -33.31
CA THR A 324 89.41 -29.30 -34.37
C THR A 324 88.39 -30.42 -34.19
N ALA A 325 88.81 -31.61 -33.76
CA ALA A 325 87.91 -32.71 -33.41
C ALA A 325 87.07 -32.40 -32.15
N GLU A 326 87.67 -31.81 -31.10
CA GLU A 326 86.91 -31.33 -29.92
C GLU A 326 85.96 -30.18 -30.28
N LEU A 327 86.36 -29.29 -31.21
CA LEU A 327 85.51 -28.21 -31.71
C LEU A 327 84.34 -28.76 -32.54
N ASP A 328 84.57 -29.76 -33.38
CA ASP A 328 83.53 -30.42 -34.16
C ASP A 328 82.56 -31.20 -33.26
N GLU A 329 83.06 -31.87 -32.23
CA GLU A 329 82.24 -32.60 -31.24
C GLU A 329 81.39 -31.63 -30.39
N LEU A 330 81.96 -30.50 -29.97
CA LEU A 330 81.22 -29.43 -29.28
C LEU A 330 80.22 -28.71 -30.19
N GLN A 331 80.55 -28.51 -31.48
CA GLN A 331 79.63 -27.92 -32.45
C GLN A 331 78.45 -28.85 -32.75
N LEU A 332 78.69 -30.17 -32.80
CA LEU A 332 77.65 -31.19 -32.94
C LEU A 332 76.72 -31.18 -31.71
N LEU A 333 77.30 -31.16 -30.50
CA LEU A 333 76.53 -31.13 -29.24
C LEU A 333 75.70 -29.83 -29.11
N VAL A 334 76.25 -28.69 -29.52
CA VAL A 334 75.52 -27.41 -29.57
C VAL A 334 74.42 -27.44 -30.65
N GLY A 335 74.65 -28.15 -31.76
CA GLY A 335 73.65 -28.42 -32.79
C GLY A 335 72.47 -29.23 -32.27
N GLU A 336 72.73 -30.35 -31.59
CA GLU A 336 71.71 -31.21 -30.98
C GLU A 336 70.92 -30.47 -29.88
N LEU A 337 71.61 -29.70 -29.03
CA LEU A 337 70.96 -28.88 -28.02
C LEU A 337 70.09 -27.77 -28.64
N ARG A 338 70.50 -27.20 -29.78
CA ARG A 338 69.69 -26.20 -30.51
C ARG A 338 68.45 -26.80 -31.16
N GLU A 339 68.53 -28.03 -31.68
CA GLU A 339 67.36 -28.75 -32.21
C GLU A 339 66.37 -29.17 -31.10
N GLU A 340 66.86 -29.67 -29.96
CA GLU A 340 66.02 -29.95 -28.79
C GLU A 340 65.31 -28.68 -28.28
N MET A 341 66.02 -27.55 -28.26
CA MET A 341 65.46 -26.27 -27.84
C MET A 341 64.43 -25.74 -28.85
N ALA A 342 64.66 -25.89 -30.15
CA ALA A 342 63.70 -25.55 -31.19
C ALA A 342 62.42 -26.38 -31.07
N ALA A 343 62.55 -27.68 -30.77
CA ALA A 343 61.41 -28.57 -30.53
C ALA A 343 60.64 -28.24 -29.24
N ALA A 344 61.34 -27.82 -28.17
CA ALA A 344 60.72 -27.37 -26.92
C ALA A 344 60.00 -26.02 -27.09
N THR A 345 60.59 -25.09 -27.86
CA THR A 345 60.00 -23.77 -28.15
C THR A 345 58.75 -23.87 -29.04
N SER A 346 58.71 -24.85 -29.96
CA SER A 346 57.52 -25.13 -30.77
C SER A 346 56.37 -25.68 -29.91
N ARG A 347 56.66 -26.60 -28.98
CA ARG A 347 55.66 -27.11 -28.02
C ARG A 347 55.13 -26.00 -27.10
N GLN A 348 56.00 -25.12 -26.61
CA GLN A 348 55.59 -23.98 -25.78
C GLN A 348 54.67 -23.00 -26.55
N ARG A 349 54.91 -22.79 -27.85
CA ARG A 349 54.04 -21.95 -28.71
C ARG A 349 52.65 -22.57 -28.95
N GLU A 350 52.55 -23.88 -29.10
CA GLU A 350 51.24 -24.57 -29.22
C GLU A 350 50.42 -24.48 -27.93
N TRP A 351 51.06 -24.64 -26.76
CA TRP A 351 50.39 -24.50 -25.46
C TRP A 351 49.97 -23.05 -25.16
N TYR A 352 50.82 -22.07 -25.48
CA TYR A 352 50.48 -20.65 -25.35
C TYR A 352 49.35 -20.24 -26.31
N ALA A 353 49.32 -20.80 -27.52
CA ALA A 353 48.22 -20.59 -28.47
C ALA A 353 46.89 -21.15 -27.95
N ARG A 354 46.88 -22.31 -27.27
CA ARG A 354 45.67 -22.88 -26.64
C ARG A 354 45.21 -22.08 -25.42
N ALA A 355 46.11 -21.60 -24.58
CA ALA A 355 45.77 -20.74 -23.43
C ALA A 355 45.16 -19.40 -23.87
N VAL A 356 45.73 -18.76 -24.91
CA VAL A 356 45.19 -17.54 -25.51
C VAL A 356 43.82 -17.80 -26.16
N GLN A 357 43.59 -18.97 -26.73
CA GLN A 357 42.29 -19.33 -27.33
C GLN A 357 41.20 -19.51 -26.26
N SER A 358 41.49 -20.13 -25.10
CA SER A 358 40.55 -20.21 -23.97
C SER A 358 40.30 -18.87 -23.27
N GLU A 359 41.32 -18.01 -23.16
CA GLU A 359 41.18 -16.65 -22.63
C GLU A 359 40.36 -15.75 -23.59
N GLN A 360 40.42 -16.02 -24.91
CA GLN A 360 39.58 -15.38 -25.92
C GLN A 360 38.12 -15.86 -25.84
N GLU A 361 37.84 -17.12 -25.50
CA GLU A 361 36.47 -17.63 -25.29
C GLU A 361 35.82 -17.07 -24.01
N LEU A 362 36.58 -16.93 -22.92
CA LEU A 362 36.14 -16.24 -21.68
C LEU A 362 35.89 -14.74 -21.90
N ASN A 363 36.76 -14.08 -22.66
CA ASN A 363 36.52 -12.70 -23.09
C ASN A 363 35.31 -12.59 -24.02
N HIS A 364 34.99 -13.61 -24.83
CA HIS A 364 33.82 -13.53 -25.71
C HIS A 364 32.49 -13.58 -24.94
N ILE A 365 32.46 -14.25 -23.79
CA ILE A 365 31.30 -14.30 -22.87
C ILE A 365 31.15 -13.00 -22.06
N GLN A 366 32.26 -12.37 -21.65
CA GLN A 366 32.25 -11.13 -20.86
C GLN A 366 32.20 -9.83 -21.69
N THR A 367 32.25 -9.92 -23.03
CA THR A 367 32.33 -8.75 -23.91
C THR A 367 31.29 -8.74 -25.04
N SER A 368 29.99 -8.85 -24.70
CA SER A 368 28.94 -8.51 -25.67
C SER A 368 29.01 -7.02 -26.04
N THR A 369 29.30 -6.79 -27.31
CA THR A 369 29.96 -5.63 -27.93
C THR A 369 29.10 -4.37 -28.08
N MET A 370 27.89 -4.31 -27.52
CA MET A 370 26.97 -3.17 -27.71
C MET A 370 27.06 -2.08 -26.63
N TRP A 371 27.59 -2.37 -25.43
CA TRP A 371 27.63 -1.39 -24.34
C TRP A 371 28.89 -0.51 -24.36
N ARG A 372 30.02 -1.05 -24.83
CA ARG A 372 31.32 -0.35 -24.84
C ARG A 372 31.43 0.76 -25.88
N ALA A 373 30.74 0.62 -27.02
CA ALA A 373 30.65 1.68 -28.03
C ALA A 373 29.78 2.87 -27.55
N PHE A 374 28.80 2.64 -26.67
CA PHE A 374 27.87 3.67 -26.18
C PHE A 374 28.49 4.55 -25.08
N LEU A 375 29.44 4.02 -24.32
CA LEU A 375 30.11 4.72 -23.21
C LEU A 375 31.12 5.78 -23.67
N LYS A 376 31.87 5.52 -24.76
CA LYS A 376 32.83 6.51 -25.30
C LYS A 376 32.14 7.70 -25.98
N ALA A 377 31.03 7.47 -26.67
CA ALA A 377 30.27 8.55 -27.32
C ALA A 377 29.55 9.47 -26.30
N ARG A 378 29.15 8.92 -25.15
CA ARG A 378 28.46 9.67 -24.08
C ARG A 378 29.40 10.62 -23.32
N ARG A 379 30.64 10.20 -23.06
CA ARG A 379 31.67 11.03 -22.42
C ARG A 379 32.01 12.29 -23.23
N ILE A 380 32.04 12.18 -24.56
CA ILE A 380 32.35 13.31 -25.46
C ILE A 380 31.17 14.31 -25.50
N ALA A 381 29.93 13.85 -25.37
CA ALA A 381 28.74 14.71 -25.37
C ALA A 381 28.53 15.48 -24.05
N GLU A 382 29.06 14.99 -22.94
CA GLU A 382 28.99 15.63 -21.61
C GLU A 382 29.96 16.82 -21.49
N MET A 383 31.01 16.87 -22.30
CA MET A 383 32.02 17.96 -22.32
C MET A 383 31.64 19.18 -23.21
N MET A 384 30.48 19.17 -23.87
CA MET A 384 30.06 20.24 -24.78
C MET A 384 29.02 21.20 -24.15
N PRO A 385 28.95 22.48 -24.56
CA PRO A 385 27.96 23.46 -24.09
C PRO A 385 26.50 23.03 -24.33
N PRO A 386 25.53 23.51 -23.51
CA PRO A 386 24.14 23.02 -23.51
C PRO A 386 23.43 23.12 -24.87
N GLU A 387 23.68 24.20 -25.62
CA GLU A 387 23.05 24.48 -26.91
C GLU A 387 23.47 23.49 -28.03
N LEU A 388 24.72 23.02 -28.02
CA LEU A 388 25.25 22.05 -29.01
C LEU A 388 24.90 20.59 -28.67
N ARG A 389 24.68 20.30 -27.39
CA ARG A 389 24.42 18.95 -26.86
C ARG A 389 23.14 18.32 -27.41
N LYS A 390 22.16 19.16 -27.78
CA LYS A 390 20.86 18.74 -28.33
C LYS A 390 20.94 18.34 -29.80
N ASN A 391 21.76 19.04 -30.58
CA ASN A 391 21.90 18.79 -32.02
C ASN A 391 22.78 17.57 -32.32
N VAL A 392 23.89 17.40 -31.59
CA VAL A 392 24.76 16.20 -31.72
C VAL A 392 24.01 14.92 -31.32
N ARG A 393 23.18 14.98 -30.25
CA ARG A 393 22.30 13.86 -29.86
C ARG A 393 21.25 13.53 -30.92
N LYS A 394 20.73 14.52 -31.66
CA LYS A 394 19.79 14.27 -32.77
C LYS A 394 20.48 13.61 -33.96
N THR A 395 21.68 14.07 -34.34
CA THR A 395 22.43 13.53 -35.47
C THR A 395 22.92 12.10 -35.22
N LEU A 396 23.43 11.80 -34.02
CA LEU A 396 23.81 10.43 -33.62
C LEU A 396 22.62 9.47 -33.58
N LYS A 397 21.44 9.97 -33.19
CA LYS A 397 20.20 9.19 -33.16
C LYS A 397 19.69 8.92 -34.58
N ALA A 398 19.79 9.88 -35.50
CA ALA A 398 19.44 9.71 -36.91
C ALA A 398 20.37 8.72 -37.63
N ALA A 399 21.68 8.79 -37.41
CA ALA A 399 22.65 7.84 -37.96
C ALA A 399 22.42 6.40 -37.44
N TRP A 400 22.09 6.25 -36.15
CA TRP A 400 21.74 4.96 -35.55
C TRP A 400 20.41 4.38 -36.08
N TRP A 401 19.46 5.24 -36.47
CA TRP A 401 18.21 4.82 -37.10
C TRP A 401 18.42 4.29 -38.52
N ILE A 402 19.31 4.91 -39.29
CA ILE A 402 19.67 4.48 -40.65
C ILE A 402 20.43 3.14 -40.64
N ALA A 403 21.31 2.92 -39.65
CA ALA A 403 22.14 1.70 -39.57
C ALA A 403 21.43 0.44 -39.05
N THR A 404 20.20 0.54 -38.52
CA THR A 404 19.46 -0.61 -37.93
C THR A 404 17.98 -0.67 -38.33
N PRO A 405 17.67 -0.78 -39.64
CA PRO A 405 16.30 -0.76 -40.14
C PRO A 405 15.47 -1.97 -39.69
N HIS A 406 16.09 -3.14 -39.50
CA HIS A 406 15.42 -4.37 -39.06
C HIS A 406 14.86 -4.31 -37.61
N ARG A 407 15.27 -3.33 -36.80
CA ARG A 407 14.70 -3.09 -35.45
C ARG A 407 13.53 -2.11 -35.44
N MET A 408 13.12 -1.58 -36.60
CA MET A 408 11.99 -0.66 -36.71
C MET A 408 10.66 -1.23 -36.20
N PRO A 409 10.31 -2.52 -36.40
CA PRO A 409 9.08 -3.08 -35.82
C PRO A 409 9.10 -3.12 -34.29
N ALA A 410 10.25 -3.39 -33.67
CA ALA A 410 10.42 -3.35 -32.22
C ALA A 410 10.46 -1.91 -31.67
N ARG A 411 11.01 -0.97 -32.43
CA ARG A 411 11.02 0.47 -32.08
C ARG A 411 9.66 1.12 -32.27
N LEU A 412 8.90 0.73 -33.28
CA LEU A 412 7.50 1.13 -33.46
C LEU A 412 6.64 0.54 -32.35
N ARG A 413 6.90 -0.72 -31.93
CA ARG A 413 6.31 -1.30 -30.72
C ARG A 413 6.74 -0.58 -29.45
N PHE A 414 8.00 -0.18 -29.30
CA PHE A 414 8.48 0.60 -28.15
C PHE A 414 7.98 2.04 -28.16
N LEU A 415 7.87 2.71 -29.31
CA LEU A 415 7.29 4.05 -29.44
C LEU A 415 5.77 4.03 -29.29
N LYS A 416 5.09 2.98 -29.76
CA LYS A 416 3.68 2.70 -29.42
C LYS A 416 3.54 2.40 -27.94
N ALA A 417 4.40 1.57 -27.35
CA ALA A 417 4.38 1.24 -25.92
C ALA A 417 4.80 2.42 -25.05
N ARG A 418 5.61 3.36 -25.56
CA ARG A 418 6.03 4.58 -24.84
C ARG A 418 5.07 5.74 -25.08
N ARG A 419 4.35 5.79 -26.20
CA ARG A 419 3.16 6.63 -26.38
C ARG A 419 1.98 6.07 -25.60
N ALA A 420 1.85 4.75 -25.47
CA ALA A 420 0.87 4.08 -24.63
C ALA A 420 1.24 4.18 -23.15
N ALA A 421 2.53 4.15 -22.79
CA ALA A 421 3.00 4.38 -21.43
C ALA A 421 3.04 5.88 -21.07
N ALA A 422 3.26 6.79 -22.03
CA ALA A 422 3.08 8.23 -21.82
C ALA A 422 1.59 8.62 -21.84
N ALA A 423 0.73 7.89 -22.55
CA ALA A 423 -0.72 8.01 -22.47
C ALA A 423 -1.25 7.36 -21.18
N MET A 424 -0.66 6.26 -20.69
CA MET A 424 -0.96 5.67 -19.39
C MET A 424 -0.39 6.51 -18.24
N GLN A 425 0.80 7.12 -18.36
CA GLN A 425 1.32 8.06 -17.36
C GLN A 425 0.63 9.43 -17.43
N ALA A 426 0.09 9.84 -18.58
CA ALA A 426 -0.82 10.98 -18.67
C ALA A 426 -2.23 10.64 -18.13
N ASN A 427 -2.66 9.37 -18.17
CA ASN A 427 -3.97 8.92 -17.69
C ASN A 427 -3.95 8.30 -16.27
N VAL A 428 -2.81 8.31 -15.56
CA VAL A 428 -2.74 8.06 -14.11
C VAL A 428 -2.82 9.39 -13.33
N GLY A 429 -3.02 10.52 -14.05
CA GLY A 429 -3.20 11.86 -13.50
C GLY A 429 -4.63 12.42 -13.57
N ASP A 430 -5.61 11.62 -13.99
CA ASP A 430 -7.04 11.96 -13.94
C ASP A 430 -7.80 10.84 -13.21
N ARG A 431 -7.48 10.70 -11.91
CA ARG A 431 -8.52 10.40 -10.90
C ARG A 431 -9.64 11.40 -11.13
N VAL A 432 -10.90 11.00 -10.92
CA VAL A 432 -12.08 11.89 -10.90
C VAL A 432 -11.68 13.25 -10.34
N ARG A 433 -11.35 14.19 -11.23
CA ARG A 433 -11.17 15.56 -10.85
C ARG A 433 -12.60 16.02 -10.68
N TYR A 434 -13.00 16.24 -9.43
CA TYR A 434 -13.86 17.37 -9.15
C TYR A 434 -13.42 18.51 -10.09
N PRO A 435 -14.32 19.18 -10.83
CA PRO A 435 -13.96 20.16 -11.84
C PRO A 435 -12.76 20.96 -11.35
N ALA A 436 -11.64 20.89 -12.07
CA ALA A 436 -10.35 21.33 -11.56
C ALA A 436 -10.49 22.74 -10.96
N GLY A 437 -10.25 22.85 -9.65
CA GLY A 437 -10.48 24.09 -8.91
C GLY A 437 -11.94 24.38 -8.63
N GLN A 438 -12.70 23.42 -8.09
CA GLN A 438 -13.96 23.63 -7.38
C GLN A 438 -14.07 22.64 -6.20
N TYR A 439 -14.02 23.17 -4.98
CA TYR A 439 -14.07 22.49 -3.69
C TYR A 439 -15.39 22.82 -3.01
N LEU A 440 -15.96 21.88 -2.26
CA LEU A 440 -17.14 22.19 -1.46
C LEU A 440 -16.72 23.09 -0.30
N VAL A 441 -17.40 24.21 -0.11
CA VAL A 441 -17.15 25.13 1.02
C VAL A 441 -18.48 25.42 1.70
N TYR A 442 -18.49 25.34 3.04
CA TYR A 442 -19.61 25.80 3.83
C TYR A 442 -19.50 27.32 4.04
N LYS A 443 -20.49 28.08 3.57
CA LYS A 443 -20.64 29.49 3.89
C LYS A 443 -21.67 29.67 5.01
N PRO A 444 -21.26 30.05 6.22
CA PRO A 444 -22.21 30.47 7.23
C PRO A 444 -23.00 31.68 6.72
N LEU A 445 -24.30 31.77 7.08
CA LEU A 445 -25.08 32.97 6.80
C LEU A 445 -24.45 34.15 7.54
N ALA A 446 -24.26 35.28 6.86
CA ALA A 446 -23.78 36.50 7.51
C ALA A 446 -24.83 36.96 8.55
N THR A 447 -24.57 36.71 9.84
CA THR A 447 -25.38 37.29 10.91
C THR A 447 -24.61 38.43 11.56
N ASN A 448 -25.19 39.63 11.49
CA ASN A 448 -24.87 40.71 12.43
C ASN A 448 -24.88 40.13 13.85
N ALA A 449 -23.85 40.44 14.62
CA ALA A 449 -23.67 40.02 16.00
C ALA A 449 -24.98 40.18 16.81
N GLY A 450 -25.49 39.09 17.39
CA GLY A 450 -26.47 39.18 18.48
C GLY A 450 -27.64 38.18 18.49
N ALA A 451 -27.89 37.37 17.46
CA ALA A 451 -29.01 36.43 17.49
C ALA A 451 -28.61 35.04 16.97
N LEU A 452 -28.51 34.07 17.89
CA LEU A 452 -28.22 32.64 17.64
C LEU A 452 -29.38 31.86 16.98
N GLY A 453 -30.37 32.55 16.40
CA GLY A 453 -31.54 31.95 15.77
C GLY A 453 -31.36 31.78 14.26
N ASN A 454 -31.43 30.52 13.80
CA ASN A 454 -31.53 30.06 12.40
C ASN A 454 -30.23 30.05 11.57
N ARG A 455 -29.28 29.18 11.97
CA ARG A 455 -27.96 28.95 11.35
C ARG A 455 -27.97 27.97 10.16
N LYS A 456 -28.75 28.19 9.10
CA LYS A 456 -28.61 27.38 7.86
C LYS A 456 -27.68 28.08 6.86
N GLY A 457 -26.36 27.89 7.03
CA GLY A 457 -25.38 28.23 6.01
C GLY A 457 -25.67 27.51 4.68
N ARG A 458 -25.00 27.94 3.61
CA ARG A 458 -25.13 27.32 2.29
C ARG A 458 -23.82 26.66 1.90
N TYR A 459 -23.92 25.45 1.36
CA TYR A 459 -22.79 24.82 0.68
C TYR A 459 -22.65 25.41 -0.71
N GLU A 460 -21.45 25.82 -1.07
CA GLU A 460 -21.13 26.38 -2.39
C GLU A 460 -19.87 25.72 -2.94
N LEU A 461 -19.74 25.68 -4.26
CA LEU A 461 -18.52 25.24 -4.94
C LEU A 461 -17.57 26.46 -5.07
N SER A 462 -16.34 26.33 -4.59
CA SER A 462 -15.32 27.39 -4.54
C SER A 462 -14.06 26.97 -5.27
N SER A 463 -13.43 27.88 -6.03
CA SER A 463 -12.20 27.53 -6.75
C SER A 463 -10.92 27.51 -5.93
N ALA A 464 -10.97 27.97 -4.69
CA ALA A 464 -9.89 27.80 -3.73
C ALA A 464 -9.99 26.44 -3.05
N ALA A 465 -8.86 25.76 -2.84
CA ALA A 465 -8.80 24.54 -2.03
C ALA A 465 -9.49 24.77 -0.69
N GLY A 466 -10.64 24.13 -0.52
CA GLY A 466 -11.37 24.12 0.74
C GLY A 466 -10.69 23.18 1.72
N GLY A 467 -10.77 23.50 3.02
CA GLY A 467 -10.45 22.54 4.06
C GLY A 467 -11.49 21.42 4.13
N TYR A 468 -11.46 20.66 5.22
CA TYR A 468 -12.53 19.73 5.56
C TYR A 468 -13.90 20.43 5.57
N VAL A 469 -14.93 19.72 5.07
CA VAL A 469 -16.32 20.17 5.13
C VAL A 469 -17.21 19.03 5.57
N TYR A 470 -17.85 19.22 6.73
CA TYR A 470 -18.89 18.32 7.20
C TYR A 470 -20.13 18.41 6.30
N VAL A 471 -20.60 17.27 5.80
CA VAL A 471 -21.84 17.15 5.03
C VAL A 471 -22.84 16.36 5.86
N PRO A 472 -23.91 17.00 6.38
CA PRO A 472 -24.96 16.32 7.12
C PRO A 472 -25.52 15.13 6.32
N PRO A 473 -25.67 13.97 6.94
CA PRO A 473 -26.18 12.80 6.25
C PRO A 473 -27.65 13.00 5.89
N ARG A 474 -28.06 12.49 4.71
CA ARG A 474 -29.46 12.50 4.29
C ARG A 474 -30.17 11.30 4.90
N ARG A 475 -31.32 11.54 5.55
CA ARG A 475 -32.19 10.46 6.03
C ARG A 475 -32.58 9.54 4.86
N PRO A 476 -32.31 8.22 4.95
CA PRO A 476 -32.78 7.25 3.96
C PRO A 476 -34.30 7.23 3.86
N ASP A 477 -34.83 7.01 2.66
CA ASP A 477 -36.28 6.98 2.45
C ASP A 477 -36.92 5.70 3.03
N ASP A 478 -36.12 4.64 3.20
CA ASP A 478 -36.49 3.32 3.71
C ASP A 478 -36.00 3.06 5.15
N ILE A 479 -35.75 4.13 5.92
CA ILE A 479 -35.19 4.04 7.27
C ILE A 479 -36.00 3.14 8.21
N ASP A 480 -37.33 3.16 8.14
CA ASP A 480 -38.19 2.35 9.01
C ASP A 480 -38.03 0.86 8.70
N ALA A 481 -37.86 0.50 7.42
CA ALA A 481 -37.57 -0.87 7.01
C ALA A 481 -36.16 -1.29 7.45
N CYS A 482 -35.18 -0.39 7.35
CA CYS A 482 -33.83 -0.65 7.84
C CYS A 482 -33.83 -0.93 9.35
N ILE A 483 -34.55 -0.13 10.15
CA ILE A 483 -34.70 -0.33 11.59
C ILE A 483 -35.39 -1.66 11.90
N ALA A 484 -36.48 -1.97 11.20
CA ALA A 484 -37.20 -3.23 11.36
C ALA A 484 -36.35 -4.47 11.01
N SER A 485 -35.36 -4.32 10.13
CA SER A 485 -34.45 -5.40 9.72
C SER A 485 -33.31 -5.69 10.69
N LEU A 486 -33.09 -4.84 11.70
CA LEU A 486 -32.05 -5.07 12.70
C LEU A 486 -32.35 -6.34 13.50
N SER A 487 -31.33 -7.17 13.72
CA SER A 487 -31.42 -8.42 14.51
C SER A 487 -31.88 -8.16 15.95
N VAL A 488 -31.52 -7.00 16.50
CA VAL A 488 -31.92 -6.48 17.80
C VAL A 488 -32.18 -4.98 17.64
N GLN A 489 -33.23 -4.48 18.29
CA GLN A 489 -33.56 -3.06 18.37
C GLN A 489 -33.25 -2.57 19.78
N PRO A 490 -32.00 -2.20 20.10
CA PRO A 490 -31.63 -1.74 21.43
C PRO A 490 -32.36 -0.44 21.78
N THR A 491 -32.58 -0.22 23.07
CA THR A 491 -33.10 1.04 23.60
C THR A 491 -31.96 1.88 24.19
N PHE A 492 -31.99 3.20 23.98
CA PHE A 492 -30.96 4.11 24.46
C PHE A 492 -31.50 5.10 25.50
N SER A 493 -30.80 5.25 26.62
CA SER A 493 -31.02 6.33 27.58
C SER A 493 -29.94 7.39 27.41
N ILE A 494 -30.32 8.59 26.97
CA ILE A 494 -29.41 9.71 26.81
C ILE A 494 -29.39 10.48 28.13
N VAL A 495 -28.22 10.65 28.75
CA VAL A 495 -28.07 11.36 30.03
C VAL A 495 -27.40 12.71 29.79
N VAL A 496 -28.05 13.79 30.24
CA VAL A 496 -27.56 15.17 30.08
C VAL A 496 -27.62 15.91 31.43
N PRO A 497 -26.48 16.15 32.08
CA PRO A 497 -26.40 17.05 33.22
C PRO A 497 -26.45 18.52 32.76
N LEU A 498 -27.35 19.32 33.33
CA LEU A 498 -27.55 20.73 33.01
C LEU A 498 -27.04 21.62 34.14
N TYR A 499 -26.29 22.66 33.80
CA TYR A 499 -25.91 23.71 34.77
C TYR A 499 -25.73 25.07 34.08
N ASN A 500 -26.65 26.01 34.33
CA ASN A 500 -26.65 27.34 33.69
C ASN A 500 -26.57 27.31 32.15
N THR A 501 -27.17 26.29 31.53
CA THR A 501 -27.15 26.13 30.08
C THR A 501 -27.81 27.34 29.39
N PRO A 502 -27.13 28.01 28.45
CA PRO A 502 -27.73 29.09 27.67
C PRO A 502 -28.96 28.59 26.88
N PRO A 503 -30.07 29.35 26.81
CA PRO A 503 -31.31 28.90 26.20
C PRO A 503 -31.16 28.40 24.76
N GLU A 504 -30.34 29.06 23.96
CA GLU A 504 -30.10 28.70 22.57
C GLU A 504 -29.32 27.38 22.41
N LEU A 505 -28.42 27.08 23.35
CA LEU A 505 -27.65 25.83 23.34
C LEU A 505 -28.51 24.68 23.84
N PHE A 506 -29.34 24.95 24.86
CA PHE A 506 -30.36 24.02 25.31
C PHE A 506 -31.31 23.64 24.17
N ASP A 507 -31.86 24.64 23.46
CA ASP A 507 -32.80 24.41 22.36
C ASP A 507 -32.13 23.61 21.21
N ALA A 508 -30.86 23.86 20.91
CA ALA A 508 -30.09 23.10 19.91
C ALA A 508 -29.83 21.65 20.34
N MET A 509 -29.40 21.43 21.59
CA MET A 509 -29.15 20.12 22.16
C MET A 509 -30.42 19.25 22.16
N ILE A 510 -31.54 19.79 22.66
CA ILE A 510 -32.84 19.09 22.66
C ILE A 510 -33.25 18.73 21.23
N LYS A 511 -33.11 19.67 20.29
CA LYS A 511 -33.45 19.43 18.89
C LYS A 511 -32.61 18.30 18.28
N SER A 512 -31.32 18.22 18.61
CA SER A 512 -30.43 17.17 18.11
C SER A 512 -30.87 15.75 18.53
N VAL A 513 -31.49 15.63 19.71
CA VAL A 513 -32.09 14.38 20.21
C VAL A 513 -33.45 14.10 19.57
N LEU A 514 -34.30 15.12 19.45
CA LEU A 514 -35.63 14.97 18.82
C LEU A 514 -35.56 14.59 17.34
N ASP A 515 -34.51 15.02 16.64
CA ASP A 515 -34.30 14.77 15.21
C ASP A 515 -33.69 13.38 14.91
N GLN A 516 -33.41 12.56 15.92
CA GLN A 516 -32.81 11.23 15.73
C GLN A 516 -33.68 10.34 14.84
N TRP A 517 -33.06 9.68 13.87
CA TRP A 517 -33.76 8.78 12.94
C TRP A 517 -34.25 7.51 13.60
N TYR A 518 -33.53 7.06 14.63
CA TYR A 518 -33.86 5.88 15.41
C TYR A 518 -34.83 6.27 16.54
N PRO A 519 -35.99 5.60 16.68
CA PRO A 519 -37.05 6.09 17.58
C PRO A 519 -36.97 5.57 19.02
N HIS A 520 -36.17 4.53 19.29
CA HIS A 520 -36.15 3.83 20.59
C HIS A 520 -35.16 4.46 21.56
N TRP A 521 -35.54 5.61 22.10
CA TRP A 521 -34.74 6.33 23.09
C TRP A 521 -35.59 7.00 24.16
N GLU A 522 -34.95 7.27 25.29
CA GLU A 522 -35.39 8.23 26.30
C GLU A 522 -34.27 9.26 26.57
N LEU A 523 -34.66 10.45 27.04
CA LEU A 523 -33.74 11.53 27.39
C LEU A 523 -33.92 11.89 28.87
N VAL A 524 -32.85 11.77 29.65
CA VAL A 524 -32.81 12.09 31.08
C VAL A 524 -32.06 13.40 31.27
N LEU A 525 -32.80 14.46 31.56
CA LEU A 525 -32.27 15.79 31.86
C LEU A 525 -32.15 15.96 33.38
N VAL A 526 -30.95 16.26 33.86
CA VAL A 526 -30.69 16.51 35.29
C VAL A 526 -30.24 17.95 35.48
N ASP A 527 -31.12 18.81 36.01
CA ASP A 527 -30.75 20.16 36.40
C ASP A 527 -29.98 20.15 37.73
N ASP A 528 -28.67 20.40 37.67
CA ASP A 528 -27.74 20.44 38.79
C ASP A 528 -27.84 21.75 39.58
N LYS A 529 -29.08 22.11 39.89
CA LYS A 529 -29.46 23.33 40.60
C LYS A 529 -28.98 24.60 39.89
N SER A 530 -29.32 24.77 38.60
CA SER A 530 -28.99 25.98 37.85
C SER A 530 -29.51 27.25 38.55
N PRO A 531 -28.63 28.22 38.89
CA PRO A 531 -29.05 29.54 39.35
C PRO A 531 -29.93 30.31 38.36
N SER A 532 -29.71 30.11 37.05
CA SER A 532 -30.48 30.79 36.00
C SER A 532 -31.92 30.28 35.94
N PRO A 533 -32.94 31.16 36.11
CA PRO A 533 -34.35 30.77 35.95
C PRO A 533 -34.69 30.26 34.54
N ALA A 534 -33.92 30.68 33.54
CA ALA A 534 -34.18 30.35 32.13
C ALA A 534 -34.12 28.83 31.85
N VAL A 535 -33.29 28.08 32.59
CA VAL A 535 -33.21 26.61 32.48
C VAL A 535 -34.52 25.99 32.97
N GLY A 536 -35.00 26.39 34.15
CA GLY A 536 -36.27 25.91 34.69
C GLY A 536 -37.47 26.28 33.81
N GLU A 537 -37.48 27.49 33.25
CA GLU A 537 -38.50 27.92 32.29
C GLU A 537 -38.51 27.04 31.03
N ARG A 538 -37.33 26.72 30.47
CA ARG A 538 -37.20 25.82 29.30
C ARG A 538 -37.61 24.39 29.60
N LEU A 539 -37.20 23.85 30.74
CA LEU A 539 -37.63 22.51 31.20
C LEU A 539 -39.15 22.41 31.28
N ALA A 540 -39.82 23.46 31.79
CA ALA A 540 -41.28 23.50 31.88
C ALA A 540 -42.01 23.53 30.51
N THR A 541 -41.30 23.84 29.41
CA THR A 541 -41.87 23.82 28.05
C THR A 541 -41.83 22.45 27.37
N LEU A 542 -41.09 21.48 27.91
CA LEU A 542 -40.93 20.17 27.30
C LEU A 542 -42.15 19.29 27.61
N ASN A 543 -42.76 18.72 26.56
CA ASN A 543 -43.97 17.89 26.67
C ASN A 543 -43.83 16.50 26.00
N ASP A 544 -42.62 16.08 25.61
CA ASP A 544 -42.40 14.76 25.01
C ASP A 544 -42.32 13.68 26.11
N PRO A 545 -43.13 12.61 26.04
CA PRO A 545 -43.18 11.57 27.07
C PRO A 545 -41.89 10.76 27.20
N ARG A 546 -40.97 10.83 26.23
CA ARG A 546 -39.65 10.19 26.28
C ARG A 546 -38.64 11.02 27.07
N ILE A 547 -38.98 12.24 27.49
CA ILE A 547 -38.08 13.12 28.24
C ILE A 547 -38.43 13.05 29.73
N LYS A 548 -37.45 12.63 30.53
CA LYS A 548 -37.48 12.65 31.99
C LYS A 548 -36.70 13.87 32.50
N ILE A 549 -37.30 14.62 33.42
CA ILE A 549 -36.69 15.82 34.01
C ILE A 549 -36.50 15.59 35.49
N ILE A 550 -35.27 15.77 35.97
CA ILE A 550 -34.89 15.68 37.38
C ILE A 550 -34.27 17.01 37.79
N GLN A 551 -34.85 17.66 38.81
CA GLN A 551 -34.30 18.90 39.36
C GLN A 551 -33.71 18.61 40.73
N LEU A 552 -32.42 18.89 40.89
CA LEU A 552 -31.72 18.66 42.16
C LEU A 552 -31.94 19.82 43.14
N ASP A 553 -32.10 19.48 44.42
CA ASP A 553 -32.27 20.46 45.50
C ASP A 553 -30.97 21.23 45.83
N SER A 554 -29.83 20.61 45.51
CA SER A 554 -28.48 21.16 45.72
C SER A 554 -27.58 20.82 44.53
N ASN A 555 -26.59 21.67 44.25
CA ASN A 555 -25.57 21.37 43.25
C ASN A 555 -24.67 20.22 43.74
N LEU A 556 -24.68 19.10 43.02
CA LEU A 556 -23.88 17.89 43.29
C LEU A 556 -22.64 17.79 42.40
N GLY A 557 -22.44 18.73 41.48
CA GLY A 557 -21.35 18.73 40.51
C GLY A 557 -21.57 17.75 39.37
N ILE A 558 -20.67 17.79 38.38
CA ILE A 558 -20.83 17.03 37.12
C ILE A 558 -20.99 15.52 37.33
N SER A 559 -20.17 14.90 38.18
CA SER A 559 -20.29 13.47 38.47
C SER A 559 -21.58 13.14 39.22
N GLY A 560 -21.97 13.95 40.21
CA GLY A 560 -23.17 13.72 41.02
C GLY A 560 -24.47 13.87 40.20
N ALA A 561 -24.56 14.91 39.39
CA ALA A 561 -25.68 15.13 38.47
C ALA A 561 -25.77 14.01 37.41
N THR A 562 -24.64 13.65 36.81
CA THR A 562 -24.61 12.55 35.82
C THR A 562 -25.02 11.22 36.44
N ASN A 563 -24.55 10.90 37.65
CA ASN A 563 -24.93 9.69 38.37
C ASN A 563 -26.42 9.64 38.70
N THR A 564 -27.00 10.77 39.10
CA THR A 564 -28.46 10.88 39.31
C THR A 564 -29.21 10.53 38.02
N GLY A 565 -28.70 11.00 36.87
CA GLY A 565 -29.26 10.69 35.56
C GLY A 565 -29.12 9.20 35.21
N ILE A 566 -27.93 8.62 35.43
CA ILE A 566 -27.65 7.20 35.24
C ILE A 566 -28.64 6.33 36.04
N ASP A 567 -28.88 6.68 37.31
CA ASP A 567 -29.78 5.91 38.19
C ASP A 567 -31.24 5.91 37.70
N ALA A 568 -31.63 6.92 36.91
CA ALA A 568 -32.97 7.06 36.33
C ALA A 568 -33.13 6.44 34.93
N THR A 569 -32.05 5.90 34.35
CA THR A 569 -32.07 5.25 33.02
C THR A 569 -32.77 3.90 33.04
N GLU A 570 -33.45 3.56 31.95
CA GLU A 570 -34.17 2.30 31.72
C GLU A 570 -33.68 1.54 30.49
N GLY A 571 -33.06 2.22 29.52
CA GLY A 571 -32.61 1.65 28.25
C GLY A 571 -31.47 0.64 28.38
N ASP A 572 -31.28 -0.17 27.35
CA ASP A 572 -30.24 -1.21 27.29
C ASP A 572 -28.82 -0.61 27.30
N TYR A 573 -28.69 0.59 26.73
CA TYR A 573 -27.46 1.35 26.62
C TYR A 573 -27.64 2.79 27.13
N ILE A 574 -26.59 3.34 27.73
CA ILE A 574 -26.52 4.72 28.20
C ILE A 574 -25.63 5.51 27.24
N VAL A 575 -26.13 6.64 26.75
CA VAL A 575 -25.41 7.56 25.87
C VAL A 575 -25.18 8.87 26.62
N PHE A 576 -23.93 9.33 26.67
CA PHE A 576 -23.59 10.61 27.30
C PHE A 576 -23.63 11.75 26.28
N LEU A 577 -24.25 12.86 26.67
CA LEU A 577 -24.34 14.08 25.86
C LEU A 577 -24.17 15.30 26.77
N ASP A 578 -23.28 16.22 26.37
CA ASP A 578 -23.09 17.48 27.08
C ASP A 578 -24.18 18.48 26.72
N HIS A 579 -24.55 19.34 27.67
CA HIS A 579 -25.71 20.22 27.57
C HIS A 579 -25.58 21.34 26.53
N ASP A 580 -24.40 21.55 25.96
CA ASP A 580 -24.08 22.57 24.97
C ASP A 580 -23.68 22.00 23.60
N ASP A 581 -23.69 20.69 23.45
CA ASP A 581 -23.28 19.95 22.25
C ASP A 581 -24.47 19.35 21.49
N GLU A 582 -24.19 18.77 20.33
CA GLU A 582 -25.21 18.22 19.43
C GLU A 582 -24.84 16.82 18.96
N LEU A 583 -25.82 15.90 18.99
CA LEU A 583 -25.73 14.63 18.28
C LEU A 583 -26.07 14.83 16.80
N THR A 584 -25.39 14.09 15.92
CA THR A 584 -25.83 13.96 14.52
C THR A 584 -27.16 13.21 14.44
N CYS A 585 -28.01 13.53 13.48
CA CYS A 585 -29.37 12.96 13.40
C CYS A 585 -29.40 11.44 13.12
N ASP A 586 -28.29 10.86 12.66
CA ASP A 586 -28.10 9.42 12.44
C ASP A 586 -27.36 8.71 13.58
N CYS A 587 -26.92 9.42 14.63
CA CYS A 587 -26.13 8.89 15.74
C CYS A 587 -26.73 7.60 16.34
N LEU A 588 -27.96 7.66 16.85
CA LEU A 588 -28.58 6.50 17.51
C LEU A 588 -28.85 5.34 16.54
N PHE A 589 -29.08 5.63 15.26
CA PHE A 589 -29.28 4.59 14.25
C PHE A 589 -27.99 3.84 13.95
N GLU A 590 -26.87 4.54 13.85
CA GLU A 590 -25.56 3.91 13.66
C GLU A 590 -25.12 3.15 14.92
N LEU A 591 -25.42 3.65 16.12
CA LEU A 591 -25.24 2.89 17.37
C LEU A 591 -26.08 1.60 17.34
N ALA A 592 -27.36 1.67 16.96
CA ALA A 592 -28.23 0.48 16.87
C ALA A 592 -27.70 -0.56 15.88
N LYS A 593 -27.21 -0.13 14.71
CA LYS A 593 -26.56 -1.02 13.73
C LYS A 593 -25.31 -1.68 14.29
N CYS A 594 -24.48 -0.93 15.01
CA CYS A 594 -23.29 -1.45 15.65
C CYS A 594 -23.66 -2.52 16.70
N VAL A 595 -24.68 -2.27 17.52
CA VAL A 595 -25.18 -3.25 18.50
C VAL A 595 -25.72 -4.50 17.82
N ALA A 596 -26.56 -4.35 16.80
CA ALA A 596 -27.13 -5.47 16.06
C ALA A 596 -26.08 -6.36 15.38
N THR A 597 -24.91 -5.79 15.03
CA THR A 597 -23.86 -6.49 14.28
C THR A 597 -22.76 -7.06 15.18
N GLU A 598 -22.34 -6.31 16.21
CA GLU A 598 -21.16 -6.62 17.02
C GLU A 598 -21.45 -6.90 18.50
N ASP A 599 -22.67 -6.59 18.97
CA ASP A 599 -23.08 -6.67 20.38
C ASP A 599 -22.03 -6.14 21.39
N PRO A 600 -21.53 -4.89 21.22
CA PRO A 600 -20.44 -4.37 22.03
C PRO A 600 -20.92 -3.92 23.42
N ASP A 601 -19.99 -3.90 24.37
CA ASP A 601 -20.23 -3.37 25.72
C ASP A 601 -19.98 -1.86 25.81
N PHE A 602 -19.13 -1.32 24.93
CA PHE A 602 -18.82 0.09 24.81
C PHE A 602 -18.64 0.48 23.34
N ILE A 603 -19.23 1.60 22.95
CA ILE A 603 -19.16 2.15 21.59
C ILE A 603 -18.71 3.60 21.67
N TYR A 604 -17.80 3.98 20.79
CA TYR A 604 -17.44 5.37 20.54
C TYR A 604 -17.43 5.68 19.03
N SER A 605 -17.47 6.97 18.69
CA SER A 605 -17.47 7.44 17.30
C SER A 605 -16.40 8.49 17.05
N ASP A 606 -16.15 8.82 15.78
CA ASP A 606 -15.47 10.07 15.44
C ASP A 606 -16.34 11.27 15.87
N GLU A 607 -15.68 12.43 16.02
CA GLU A 607 -16.31 13.69 16.40
C GLU A 607 -15.78 14.84 15.57
N ASP A 608 -16.51 15.94 15.55
CA ASP A 608 -16.12 17.19 14.90
C ASP A 608 -16.46 18.36 15.81
N LYS A 609 -15.91 19.53 15.51
CA LYS A 609 -16.16 20.73 16.32
C LYS A 609 -17.03 21.73 15.61
N ILE A 610 -17.95 22.32 16.37
CA ILE A 610 -18.71 23.50 15.97
C ILE A 610 -17.95 24.75 16.41
N GLU A 611 -17.52 25.52 15.43
CA GLU A 611 -16.85 26.80 15.63
C GLU A 611 -17.84 27.90 16.08
N THR A 612 -17.31 29.01 16.57
CA THR A 612 -18.12 30.13 17.08
C THR A 612 -19.07 30.73 16.04
N ASP A 613 -18.72 30.65 14.75
CA ASP A 613 -19.54 31.08 13.61
C ASP A 613 -20.58 30.02 13.16
N GLY A 614 -20.60 28.85 13.81
CA GLY A 614 -21.49 27.73 13.48
C GLY A 614 -21.00 26.86 12.32
N SER A 615 -19.77 27.04 11.83
CA SER A 615 -19.14 26.13 10.89
C SER A 615 -18.56 24.89 11.59
N TYR A 616 -18.31 23.85 10.80
CA TYR A 616 -17.62 22.64 11.24
C TYR A 616 -16.20 22.64 10.65
N GLY A 617 -15.18 22.29 11.43
CA GLY A 617 -13.80 22.55 10.97
C GLY A 617 -12.66 21.80 11.64
N GLN A 618 -12.91 20.98 12.67
CA GLN A 618 -11.83 20.28 13.39
C GLN A 618 -12.24 18.83 13.69
N PRO A 619 -12.40 17.99 12.66
CA PRO A 619 -12.75 16.58 12.88
C PRO A 619 -11.60 15.84 13.56
N PHE A 620 -11.96 15.00 14.53
CA PHE A 620 -11.06 13.99 15.07
C PHE A 620 -11.45 12.61 14.53
N PHE A 621 -10.70 12.17 13.53
CA PHE A 621 -10.78 10.82 12.99
C PHE A 621 -9.93 9.86 13.83
N LYS A 622 -10.61 9.14 14.70
CA LYS A 622 -10.04 8.31 15.76
C LYS A 622 -9.58 6.96 15.21
N PRO A 623 -8.59 6.32 15.85
CA PRO A 623 -8.27 4.91 15.58
C PRO A 623 -9.36 3.99 16.16
N ASP A 624 -9.37 2.74 15.73
CA ASP A 624 -10.05 1.66 16.46
C ASP A 624 -9.41 1.43 17.83
N TRP A 625 -10.05 0.60 18.66
CA TRP A 625 -9.74 0.48 20.09
C TRP A 625 -8.25 0.22 20.34
N SER A 626 -7.65 1.16 21.06
CA SER A 626 -6.22 1.29 21.29
C SER A 626 -5.97 1.56 22.79
N PRO A 627 -5.67 0.52 23.59
CA PRO A 627 -5.60 0.62 25.05
C PRO A 627 -4.45 1.49 25.55
N ASP A 628 -3.30 1.51 24.87
CA ASP A 628 -2.15 2.31 25.27
C ASP A 628 -2.29 3.75 24.79
N THR A 629 -2.94 3.98 23.63
CA THR A 629 -3.37 5.34 23.25
C THR A 629 -4.33 5.91 24.30
N MET A 630 -5.24 5.09 24.84
CA MET A 630 -6.20 5.52 25.88
C MET A 630 -5.51 5.95 27.18
N MET A 631 -4.32 5.42 27.46
CA MET A 631 -3.49 5.84 28.59
C MET A 631 -2.72 7.14 28.32
N SER A 632 -2.50 7.48 27.04
CA SER A 632 -1.85 8.72 26.63
C SER A 632 -2.84 9.88 26.49
N THR A 633 -4.01 9.62 25.91
CA THR A 633 -5.01 10.63 25.59
C THR A 633 -6.42 10.04 25.68
N MET A 634 -7.37 10.80 26.22
CA MET A 634 -8.79 10.47 26.18
C MET A 634 -9.29 10.70 24.76
N TYR A 635 -9.19 9.71 23.86
CA TYR A 635 -9.61 9.88 22.47
C TYR A 635 -11.03 9.40 22.20
N THR A 636 -11.61 8.56 23.06
CA THR A 636 -12.98 8.05 22.84
C THR A 636 -14.01 9.15 23.04
N CYS A 637 -13.78 10.08 23.97
CA CYS A 637 -14.58 11.28 24.28
C CYS A 637 -16.07 11.12 23.90
N HIS A 638 -16.49 11.78 22.83
CA HIS A 638 -17.87 11.85 22.41
C HIS A 638 -18.06 11.21 21.02
N VAL A 639 -19.18 10.58 20.67
CA VAL A 639 -20.23 10.08 21.57
C VAL A 639 -19.71 8.86 22.34
N SER A 640 -20.03 8.75 23.63
CA SER A 640 -19.71 7.57 24.45
C SER A 640 -21.00 6.82 24.79
N CYS A 641 -21.10 5.56 24.37
CA CYS A 641 -22.26 4.70 24.57
C CYS A 641 -21.85 3.42 25.32
N VAL A 642 -22.41 3.19 26.51
CA VAL A 642 -22.05 2.07 27.39
C VAL A 642 -23.25 1.17 27.64
N ARG A 643 -23.05 -0.15 27.60
CA ARG A 643 -24.09 -1.10 27.98
C ARG A 643 -24.47 -0.90 29.44
N ARG A 644 -25.75 -0.70 29.73
CA ARG A 644 -26.25 -0.41 31.08
C ARG A 644 -25.88 -1.49 32.09
N SER A 645 -25.96 -2.76 31.68
CA SER A 645 -25.59 -3.88 32.55
C SER A 645 -24.10 -3.88 32.92
N LEU A 646 -23.21 -3.36 32.06
CA LEU A 646 -21.81 -3.16 32.39
C LEU A 646 -21.65 -1.95 33.33
N GLN A 647 -22.30 -0.83 33.02
CA GLN A 647 -22.31 0.35 33.88
C GLN A 647 -22.72 -0.01 35.33
N GLN A 648 -23.79 -0.80 35.51
CA GLN A 648 -24.26 -1.23 36.82
C GLN A 648 -23.22 -2.04 37.61
N ARG A 649 -22.38 -2.83 36.94
CA ARG A 649 -21.30 -3.60 37.59
C ARG A 649 -20.13 -2.72 38.00
N ILE A 650 -19.80 -1.70 37.22
CA ILE A 650 -18.63 -0.82 37.47
C ILE A 650 -18.97 0.40 38.35
N GLY A 651 -20.24 0.72 38.53
CA GLY A 651 -20.73 1.91 39.24
C GLY A 651 -20.78 3.18 38.38
N GLY A 652 -21.02 4.32 39.01
CA GLY A 652 -21.11 5.63 38.35
C GLY A 652 -19.77 6.33 38.13
N LEU A 653 -19.84 7.62 37.80
CA LEU A 653 -18.73 8.56 37.76
C LEU A 653 -18.26 8.90 39.18
N ARG A 654 -16.97 9.21 39.33
CA ARG A 654 -16.32 9.42 40.63
C ARG A 654 -15.90 10.88 40.78
N SER A 655 -16.54 11.59 41.71
CA SER A 655 -16.37 13.05 41.89
C SER A 655 -14.94 13.47 42.24
N GLU A 656 -14.11 12.58 42.80
CA GLU A 656 -12.71 12.91 43.02
C GLU A 656 -11.94 13.16 41.70
N PHE A 657 -12.48 12.78 40.55
CA PHE A 657 -11.90 13.04 39.22
C PHE A 657 -12.67 14.11 38.43
N ASP A 658 -13.52 14.92 39.05
CA ASP A 658 -14.22 16.01 38.35
C ASP A 658 -13.26 16.89 37.53
N GLY A 659 -13.58 17.09 36.25
CA GLY A 659 -12.72 17.65 35.21
C GLY A 659 -12.10 16.60 34.25
N SER A 660 -12.06 15.33 34.64
CA SER A 660 -11.68 14.18 33.80
C SER A 660 -12.35 12.88 34.28
N GLN A 661 -13.56 13.01 34.82
CA GLN A 661 -14.35 11.94 35.41
C GLN A 661 -14.77 10.89 34.35
N ASP A 662 -14.93 11.33 33.11
CA ASP A 662 -15.16 10.55 31.91
C ASP A 662 -13.98 9.63 31.60
N TRP A 663 -12.74 10.13 31.70
CA TRP A 663 -11.53 9.34 31.47
C TRP A 663 -11.41 8.22 32.51
N ASP A 664 -11.65 8.52 33.80
CA ASP A 664 -11.71 7.48 34.83
C ASP A 664 -12.81 6.44 34.54
N PHE A 665 -14.01 6.91 34.21
CA PHE A 665 -15.16 6.06 33.94
C PHE A 665 -14.88 5.11 32.77
N VAL A 666 -14.43 5.62 31.64
CA VAL A 666 -14.10 4.80 30.47
C VAL A 666 -12.97 3.82 30.76
N LEU A 667 -11.93 4.22 31.52
CA LEU A 667 -10.88 3.29 31.93
C LEU A 667 -11.42 2.11 32.75
N ARG A 668 -12.42 2.33 33.61
CA ARG A 668 -13.12 1.24 34.34
C ARG A 668 -14.05 0.42 33.45
N VAL A 669 -14.74 1.06 32.49
CA VAL A 669 -15.58 0.36 31.50
C VAL A 669 -14.74 -0.65 30.73
N VAL A 670 -13.62 -0.21 30.14
CA VAL A 670 -12.81 -1.07 29.27
C VAL A 670 -12.01 -2.13 30.02
N GLU A 671 -11.81 -1.96 31.34
CA GLU A 671 -11.26 -3.00 32.22
C GLU A 671 -12.20 -4.21 32.39
N GLN A 672 -13.50 -4.05 32.12
CA GLN A 672 -14.52 -5.10 32.25
C GLN A 672 -15.32 -5.37 30.97
N ALA A 673 -15.09 -4.61 29.90
CA ALA A 673 -15.73 -4.80 28.60
C ALA A 673 -15.14 -6.01 27.88
N ASN A 674 -16.00 -6.85 27.30
CA ASN A 674 -15.55 -7.93 26.41
C ASN A 674 -15.28 -7.40 25.00
N LYS A 675 -16.06 -6.41 24.57
CA LYS A 675 -16.00 -5.86 23.22
C LYS A 675 -16.18 -4.34 23.26
N VAL A 676 -15.21 -3.65 22.66
CA VAL A 676 -15.26 -2.22 22.36
C VAL A 676 -15.35 -2.05 20.85
N SER A 677 -16.28 -1.22 20.39
CA SER A 677 -16.48 -0.95 18.96
C SER A 677 -16.34 0.54 18.64
N HIS A 678 -15.83 0.82 17.46
CA HIS A 678 -15.62 2.16 16.94
C HIS A 678 -16.45 2.37 15.67
N ILE A 679 -17.27 3.42 15.66
CA ILE A 679 -17.98 3.84 14.45
C ILE A 679 -17.19 4.99 13.82
N ARG A 680 -16.57 4.71 12.67
CA ARG A 680 -15.73 5.63 11.88
C ARG A 680 -16.55 6.70 11.13
N LYS A 681 -17.47 7.35 11.84
CA LYS A 681 -18.34 8.43 11.39
C LYS A 681 -18.34 9.51 12.45
N VAL A 682 -18.35 10.77 12.00
CA VAL A 682 -18.62 11.90 12.89
C VAL A 682 -20.06 11.76 13.35
N LEU A 683 -20.28 11.35 14.60
CA LEU A 683 -21.63 11.24 15.18
C LEU A 683 -21.92 12.27 16.27
N TYR A 684 -20.92 13.08 16.62
CA TYR A 684 -20.99 14.07 17.67
C TYR A 684 -20.35 15.39 17.23
N HIS A 685 -20.96 16.50 17.61
CA HIS A 685 -20.48 17.84 17.33
C HIS A 685 -20.20 18.61 18.62
N TRP A 686 -18.91 18.79 18.91
CA TRP A 686 -18.41 19.43 20.11
C TRP A 686 -18.24 20.94 19.93
N ARG A 687 -18.86 21.76 20.79
CA ARG A 687 -18.83 23.21 20.65
C ARG A 687 -17.58 23.85 21.23
N VAL A 688 -16.91 24.66 20.42
CA VAL A 688 -15.81 25.51 20.90
C VAL A 688 -16.39 26.76 21.57
N ILE A 689 -16.48 26.75 22.90
CA ILE A 689 -16.78 27.95 23.70
C ILE A 689 -15.50 28.50 24.35
N PRO A 690 -15.31 29.83 24.43
CA PRO A 690 -14.09 30.45 24.99
C PRO A 690 -13.72 30.02 26.42
N ALA A 691 -14.69 29.53 27.21
CA ALA A 691 -14.51 29.07 28.60
C ALA A 691 -14.45 27.52 28.77
N SER A 692 -14.47 26.76 27.67
CA SER A 692 -14.40 25.28 27.69
C SER A 692 -12.96 24.78 27.62
N VAL A 693 -12.74 23.53 28.04
CA VAL A 693 -11.48 22.81 27.81
C VAL A 693 -11.17 22.72 26.30
N ALA A 694 -12.20 22.82 25.45
CA ALA A 694 -12.08 22.86 24.00
C ALA A 694 -11.22 24.02 23.46
N SER A 695 -11.11 25.15 24.18
CA SER A 695 -10.38 26.34 23.73
C SER A 695 -8.93 26.40 24.24
N ASP A 696 -8.65 25.91 25.46
CA ASP A 696 -7.30 25.84 26.04
C ASP A 696 -7.25 24.88 27.25
N LEU A 697 -6.49 23.79 27.14
CA LEU A 697 -6.24 22.87 28.27
C LEU A 697 -5.53 23.56 29.45
N ASN A 698 -4.74 24.62 29.20
CA ASN A 698 -4.06 25.37 30.25
C ASN A 698 -5.00 26.30 31.03
N ALA A 699 -6.21 26.55 30.53
CA ALA A 699 -7.18 27.40 31.23
C ALA A 699 -7.75 26.74 32.50
N LYS A 700 -7.57 25.42 32.69
CA LYS A 700 -8.11 24.65 33.83
C LYS A 700 -7.11 23.62 34.39
N PRO A 701 -6.09 24.04 35.17
CA PRO A 701 -5.07 23.14 35.74
C PRO A 701 -5.61 21.96 36.55
N TYR A 702 -6.78 22.10 37.17
CA TYR A 702 -7.42 21.04 37.94
C TYR A 702 -7.83 19.84 37.07
N ALA A 703 -8.26 20.06 35.82
CA ALA A 703 -8.68 19.00 34.90
C ALA A 703 -7.47 18.16 34.46
N VAL A 704 -6.35 18.82 34.17
CA VAL A 704 -5.07 18.14 33.86
C VAL A 704 -4.63 17.23 35.03
N ASP A 705 -4.70 17.71 36.27
CA ASP A 705 -4.39 16.88 37.44
C ASP A 705 -5.41 15.76 37.66
N ALA A 706 -6.70 16.01 37.45
CA ALA A 706 -7.73 14.97 37.50
C ALA A 706 -7.46 13.84 36.51
N GLY A 707 -7.15 14.16 35.24
CA GLY A 707 -6.79 13.18 34.22
C GLY A 707 -5.47 12.45 34.53
N ARG A 708 -4.51 13.11 35.17
CA ARG A 708 -3.29 12.47 35.70
C ARG A 708 -3.64 11.46 36.80
N ARG A 709 -4.48 11.84 37.77
CA ARG A 709 -4.91 10.96 38.87
C ARG A 709 -5.78 9.80 38.39
N ALA A 710 -6.64 10.01 37.39
CA ALA A 710 -7.49 8.96 36.80
C ALA A 710 -6.64 7.82 36.22
N ARG A 711 -5.59 8.17 35.46
CA ARG A 711 -4.64 7.20 34.89
C ARG A 711 -3.79 6.50 35.94
N LEU A 712 -3.31 7.22 36.97
CA LEU A 712 -2.60 6.60 38.09
C LEU A 712 -3.50 5.61 38.85
N SER A 713 -4.78 5.96 39.06
CA SER A 713 -5.78 5.05 39.63
C SER A 713 -5.98 3.81 38.76
N ALA A 714 -6.01 3.94 37.44
CA ALA A 714 -6.11 2.78 36.53
C ALA A 714 -4.86 1.88 36.60
N ILE A 715 -3.66 2.45 36.65
CA ILE A 715 -2.41 1.70 36.84
C ILE A 715 -2.48 0.88 38.13
N GLU A 716 -2.93 1.49 39.23
CA GLU A 716 -3.08 0.83 40.53
C GLU A 716 -4.13 -0.30 40.50
N ARG A 717 -5.32 -0.05 39.95
CA ARG A 717 -6.38 -1.07 39.83
C ARG A 717 -5.96 -2.28 39.02
N ARG A 718 -5.10 -2.08 38.00
CA ARG A 718 -4.54 -3.14 37.16
C ARG A 718 -3.39 -3.89 37.83
N GLY A 719 -3.02 -3.55 39.07
CA GLY A 719 -1.89 -4.17 39.78
C GLY A 719 -0.53 -3.84 39.15
N LEU A 720 -0.45 -2.74 38.39
CA LEU A 720 0.75 -2.28 37.73
C LEU A 720 1.46 -1.22 38.57
N LYS A 721 2.73 -0.97 38.24
CA LYS A 721 3.51 0.16 38.77
C LYS A 721 3.98 1.00 37.60
N GLY A 722 3.94 2.32 37.76
CA GLY A 722 4.37 3.24 36.72
C GLY A 722 4.26 4.69 37.15
N ALA A 723 4.83 5.55 36.34
CA ALA A 723 4.77 7.00 36.51
C ALA A 723 4.19 7.67 35.25
N LEU A 724 3.67 8.88 35.44
CA LEU A 724 3.28 9.75 34.34
C LEU A 724 4.33 10.82 34.16
N GLU A 725 5.05 10.76 33.04
CA GLU A 725 6.13 11.69 32.72
C GLU A 725 5.59 12.84 31.86
N PRO A 726 5.73 14.11 32.30
CA PRO A 726 5.30 15.25 31.50
C PRO A 726 5.99 15.30 30.14
N VAL A 727 5.30 15.72 29.10
CA VAL A 727 5.87 15.96 27.76
C VAL A 727 6.29 17.44 27.66
N PRO A 728 7.59 17.76 27.64
CA PRO A 728 8.03 19.17 27.63
C PRO A 728 7.52 19.97 26.43
N GLN A 729 7.38 19.32 25.28
CA GLN A 729 6.91 19.90 24.03
C GLN A 729 5.38 20.16 24.02
N LEU A 730 4.64 19.55 24.95
CA LEU A 730 3.18 19.62 24.99
C LEU A 730 2.67 19.69 26.44
N PRO A 731 2.66 20.89 27.05
CA PRO A 731 2.22 21.09 28.43
C PRO A 731 0.83 20.49 28.69
N GLY A 732 0.66 19.84 29.86
CA GLY A 732 -0.57 19.16 30.25
C GLY A 732 -0.70 17.72 29.74
N TYR A 733 0.17 17.29 28.82
CA TYR A 733 0.22 15.90 28.37
C TYR A 733 1.31 15.12 29.11
N PHE A 734 1.04 13.83 29.30
CA PHE A 734 1.92 12.93 30.02
C PHE A 734 2.00 11.61 29.28
N ARG A 735 3.21 11.05 29.32
CA ARG A 735 3.53 9.72 28.84
C ARG A 735 3.45 8.73 29.97
N VAL A 736 3.02 7.52 29.66
CA VAL A 736 3.00 6.46 30.67
C VAL A 736 4.33 5.73 30.64
N ARG A 737 4.98 5.67 31.79
CA ARG A 737 6.19 4.88 31.97
C ARG A 737 5.92 3.77 32.97
N TYR A 738 5.63 2.58 32.46
CA TYR A 738 5.44 1.40 33.29
C TYR A 738 6.78 0.97 33.88
N SER A 739 6.80 0.71 35.19
CA SER A 739 7.94 0.09 35.85
C SER A 739 7.96 -1.39 35.52
N HIS A 740 9.07 -1.88 34.99
CA HIS A 740 9.27 -3.31 34.80
C HIS A 740 9.26 -4.07 36.13
N ARG A 741 8.86 -5.34 36.07
CA ARG A 741 8.76 -6.27 37.21
C ARG A 741 9.88 -7.29 37.15
N GLY A 742 10.52 -7.53 38.30
CA GLY A 742 11.67 -8.43 38.40
C GLY A 742 12.88 -7.94 37.61
N GLU A 743 13.84 -8.82 37.40
CA GLU A 743 15.00 -8.58 36.52
C GLU A 743 15.10 -9.71 35.49
N PRO A 744 14.13 -9.86 34.57
CA PRO A 744 14.19 -10.91 33.55
C PRO A 744 15.37 -10.68 32.61
N ARG A 745 15.97 -11.77 32.11
CA ARG A 745 17.10 -11.64 31.19
C ARG A 745 16.60 -11.19 29.82
N ILE A 746 17.27 -10.19 29.23
CA ILE A 746 16.97 -9.70 27.88
C ILE A 746 18.03 -10.19 26.89
N SER A 747 17.62 -10.78 25.77
CA SER A 747 18.53 -11.15 24.67
C SER A 747 18.42 -10.14 23.54
N ILE A 748 19.51 -9.44 23.26
CA ILE A 748 19.62 -8.47 22.17
C ILE A 748 20.24 -9.18 20.97
N ILE A 749 19.49 -9.34 19.89
CA ILE A 749 19.85 -10.10 18.70
C ILE A 749 20.23 -9.11 17.60
N ILE A 750 21.48 -9.20 17.13
CA ILE A 750 22.04 -8.27 16.16
C ILE A 750 22.67 -9.06 15.00
N PRO A 751 22.01 -9.14 13.84
CA PRO A 751 22.62 -9.66 12.62
C PRO A 751 23.56 -8.62 12.01
N SER A 752 24.76 -9.03 11.58
CA SER A 752 25.70 -8.14 10.88
C SER A 752 26.51 -8.88 9.82
N LYS A 753 26.96 -8.14 8.80
CA LYS A 753 27.84 -8.64 7.73
C LYS A 753 28.74 -7.52 7.20
N ASN A 754 30.05 -7.72 7.25
CA ASN A 754 31.06 -6.79 6.70
C ASN A 754 30.95 -5.33 7.21
N ASN A 755 30.54 -5.11 8.46
CA ASN A 755 30.23 -3.78 9.01
C ASN A 755 30.86 -3.52 10.39
N GLY A 756 32.11 -3.98 10.62
CA GLY A 756 32.78 -4.00 11.92
C GLY A 756 32.74 -2.67 12.69
N ASP A 757 33.14 -1.54 12.09
CA ASP A 757 33.17 -0.25 12.77
C ASP A 757 31.79 0.24 13.23
N VAL A 758 30.77 -0.01 12.41
CA VAL A 758 29.39 0.39 12.71
C VAL A 758 28.80 -0.50 13.79
N LEU A 759 29.00 -1.82 13.67
CA LEU A 759 28.61 -2.80 14.68
C LEU A 759 29.25 -2.47 16.04
N LYS A 760 30.53 -2.11 16.05
CA LYS A 760 31.25 -1.74 17.28
C LYS A 760 30.60 -0.55 17.98
N ARG A 761 30.24 0.50 17.24
CA ARG A 761 29.52 1.64 17.79
C ARG A 761 28.15 1.25 18.37
N CYS A 762 27.41 0.37 17.69
CA CYS A 762 26.13 -0.14 18.19
C CYS A 762 26.32 -0.85 19.54
N VAL A 763 27.20 -1.85 19.60
CA VAL A 763 27.48 -2.63 20.82
C VAL A 763 28.03 -1.75 21.96
N ASP A 764 28.96 -0.84 21.65
CA ASP A 764 29.51 0.08 22.64
C ASP A 764 28.42 1.01 23.21
N SER A 765 27.51 1.51 22.37
CA SER A 765 26.39 2.36 22.81
C SER A 765 25.44 1.62 23.74
N ILE A 766 25.14 0.35 23.46
CA ILE A 766 24.31 -0.50 24.33
C ILE A 766 24.99 -0.65 25.70
N ARG A 767 26.26 -1.05 25.72
CA ARG A 767 26.96 -1.34 26.99
C ARG A 767 27.21 -0.09 27.83
N SER A 768 27.56 1.02 27.19
CA SER A 768 27.88 2.27 27.88
C SER A 768 26.65 3.00 28.40
N LYS A 769 25.55 3.06 27.61
CA LYS A 769 24.38 3.88 27.93
C LYS A 769 23.29 3.11 28.70
N SER A 770 23.15 1.80 28.52
CA SER A 770 22.05 1.04 29.16
C SER A 770 22.17 1.03 30.69
N THR A 771 21.11 1.45 31.37
CA THR A 771 20.97 1.37 32.83
C THR A 771 20.56 -0.02 33.29
N TYR A 772 19.74 -0.72 32.51
CA TYR A 772 19.42 -2.14 32.73
C TYR A 772 20.65 -3.00 32.43
N ARG A 773 21.01 -3.91 33.33
CA ARG A 773 22.26 -4.70 33.23
C ARG A 773 22.08 -6.19 33.00
N ASN A 774 20.89 -6.76 33.24
CA ASN A 774 20.65 -8.18 33.03
C ASN A 774 20.29 -8.49 31.57
N PHE A 775 21.24 -8.29 30.66
CA PHE A 775 21.07 -8.58 29.24
C PHE A 775 22.25 -9.36 28.68
N GLU A 776 22.03 -10.00 27.54
CA GLU A 776 23.07 -10.57 26.70
C GLU A 776 22.92 -10.04 25.27
N ILE A 777 24.01 -10.06 24.52
CA ILE A 777 24.05 -9.69 23.11
C ILE A 777 24.41 -10.92 22.29
N ILE A 778 23.51 -11.32 21.39
CA ILE A 778 23.72 -12.39 20.42
C ILE A 778 24.04 -11.75 19.08
N LEU A 779 25.31 -11.78 18.70
CA LEU A 779 25.80 -11.26 17.44
C LEU A 779 25.84 -12.39 16.41
N ILE A 780 25.14 -12.21 15.29
CA ILE A 780 25.12 -13.21 14.21
C ILE A 780 25.91 -12.68 13.02
N ASP A 781 27.09 -13.25 12.79
CA ASP A 781 27.91 -13.01 11.61
C ASP A 781 27.32 -13.77 10.41
N ASN A 782 26.67 -13.06 9.48
CA ASN A 782 26.12 -13.65 8.26
C ASN A 782 27.18 -13.82 7.16
N GLY A 783 28.29 -14.47 7.49
CA GLY A 783 29.36 -14.77 6.54
C GLY A 783 30.17 -13.55 6.13
N SER A 784 30.67 -12.78 7.10
CA SER A 784 31.63 -11.71 6.85
C SER A 784 32.94 -12.26 6.28
N THR A 785 33.53 -11.49 5.36
CA THR A 785 34.78 -11.79 4.65
C THR A 785 35.80 -10.66 4.82
N ASN A 786 35.37 -9.47 5.23
CA ASN A 786 36.26 -8.35 5.51
C ASN A 786 37.10 -8.65 6.78
N VAL A 787 38.43 -8.57 6.65
CA VAL A 787 39.39 -8.91 7.72
C VAL A 787 39.19 -8.05 8.97
N ASP A 788 38.93 -6.76 8.82
CA ASP A 788 38.74 -5.88 9.97
C ASP A 788 37.42 -6.18 10.69
N THR A 789 36.35 -6.53 9.96
CA THR A 789 35.08 -6.97 10.55
C THR A 789 35.25 -8.30 11.29
N LEU A 790 35.98 -9.26 10.73
CA LEU A 790 36.28 -10.53 11.41
C LEU A 790 37.06 -10.28 12.70
N ARG A 791 38.05 -9.38 12.68
CA ARG A 791 38.75 -8.96 13.90
C ARG A 791 37.81 -8.34 14.94
N THR A 792 36.86 -7.51 14.50
CA THR A 792 35.84 -6.96 15.41
C THR A 792 35.00 -8.06 16.06
N PHE A 793 34.60 -9.09 15.31
CA PHE A 793 33.88 -10.23 15.88
C PHE A 793 34.74 -11.02 16.87
N ASP A 794 36.02 -11.25 16.58
CA ASP A 794 36.95 -11.92 17.51
C ASP A 794 37.12 -11.13 18.81
N GLU A 795 37.24 -9.81 18.73
CA GLU A 795 37.29 -8.91 19.89
C GLU A 795 35.99 -8.93 20.70
N MET A 796 34.84 -9.00 20.02
CA MET A 796 33.53 -9.08 20.66
C MET A 796 33.26 -10.44 21.29
N ALA A 797 33.77 -11.53 20.73
CA ALA A 797 33.58 -12.88 21.26
C ALA A 797 34.18 -13.08 22.67
N VAL A 798 35.17 -12.27 23.05
CA VAL A 798 35.75 -12.26 24.40
C VAL A 798 35.14 -11.22 25.33
N THR A 799 34.19 -10.41 24.85
CA THR A 799 33.51 -9.39 25.65
C THR A 799 32.44 -10.05 26.54
N PRO A 800 32.38 -9.72 27.85
CA PRO A 800 31.35 -10.24 28.74
C PRO A 800 29.94 -9.97 28.19
N ASP A 801 29.06 -10.96 28.35
CA ASP A 801 27.66 -10.93 27.93
C ASP A 801 27.44 -10.86 26.41
N VAL A 802 28.49 -11.02 25.60
CA VAL A 802 28.41 -11.08 24.14
C VAL A 802 28.68 -12.51 23.66
N LYS A 803 27.78 -13.05 22.84
CA LYS A 803 27.93 -14.34 22.16
C LYS A 803 27.94 -14.11 20.66
N VAL A 804 29.02 -14.49 20.00
CA VAL A 804 29.17 -14.39 18.54
C VAL A 804 28.88 -15.73 17.89
N ILE A 805 28.04 -15.73 16.86
CA ILE A 805 27.58 -16.92 16.15
C ILE A 805 27.79 -16.70 14.66
N ARG A 806 28.52 -17.61 14.03
CA ARG A 806 28.70 -17.58 12.57
C ARG A 806 27.58 -18.36 11.89
N HIS A 807 26.85 -17.70 11.00
CA HIS A 807 25.78 -18.29 10.18
C HIS A 807 25.96 -17.90 8.70
N ASP A 808 26.86 -18.62 8.03
CA ASP A 808 27.31 -18.34 6.66
C ASP A 808 26.35 -18.94 5.61
N VAL A 809 25.20 -18.30 5.45
CA VAL A 809 24.13 -18.67 4.51
C VAL A 809 23.71 -17.46 3.66
N PRO A 810 22.98 -17.66 2.54
CA PRO A 810 22.38 -16.55 1.80
C PRO A 810 21.54 -15.64 2.72
N PHE A 811 21.61 -14.33 2.50
CA PHE A 811 20.96 -13.36 3.40
C PHE A 811 19.45 -13.58 3.49
N ASN A 812 18.99 -13.89 4.69
CA ASN A 812 17.59 -13.96 5.07
C ASN A 812 17.45 -13.37 6.48
N TYR A 813 16.94 -12.14 6.58
CA TYR A 813 16.82 -11.45 7.87
C TYR A 813 15.98 -12.23 8.88
N SER A 814 14.86 -12.82 8.44
CA SER A 814 13.99 -13.63 9.29
C SER A 814 14.72 -14.85 9.84
N GLU A 815 15.40 -15.61 8.98
CA GLU A 815 16.14 -16.82 9.37
C GLU A 815 17.27 -16.49 10.35
N ILE A 816 18.06 -15.45 10.06
CA ILE A 816 19.20 -15.06 10.89
C ILE A 816 18.72 -14.66 12.30
N ASN A 817 17.61 -13.91 12.39
CA ASN A 817 17.01 -13.58 13.69
C ASN A 817 16.47 -14.82 14.40
N ASN A 818 15.80 -15.74 13.70
CA ASN A 818 15.34 -17.01 14.29
C ASN A 818 16.51 -17.85 14.83
N VAL A 819 17.65 -17.90 14.14
CA VAL A 819 18.88 -18.51 14.66
C VAL A 819 19.33 -17.82 15.95
N GLY A 820 19.38 -16.48 15.94
CA GLY A 820 19.70 -15.69 17.13
C GLY A 820 18.79 -16.00 18.32
N VAL A 821 17.49 -16.14 18.10
CA VAL A 821 16.52 -16.51 19.15
C VAL A 821 16.79 -17.90 19.72
N ARG A 822 17.08 -18.90 18.87
CA ARG A 822 17.39 -20.27 19.32
C ARG A 822 18.65 -20.35 20.18
N GLU A 823 19.59 -19.45 19.94
CA GLU A 823 20.89 -19.42 20.61
C GLU A 823 20.93 -18.52 21.84
N SER A 824 19.80 -17.89 22.15
CA SER A 824 19.61 -16.93 23.23
C SER A 824 18.82 -17.54 24.39
N VAL A 825 18.96 -17.00 25.60
CA VAL A 825 18.34 -17.55 26.82
C VAL A 825 17.43 -16.56 27.56
N GLY A 826 17.31 -15.32 27.06
CA GLY A 826 16.48 -14.28 27.67
C GLY A 826 14.99 -14.55 27.53
N ASP A 827 14.24 -14.12 28.53
CA ASP A 827 12.77 -14.15 28.57
C ASP A 827 12.16 -13.11 27.63
N PHE A 828 12.92 -12.06 27.33
CA PHE A 828 12.57 -10.98 26.40
C PHE A 828 13.61 -10.90 25.30
N LEU A 829 13.13 -10.64 24.09
CA LEU A 829 13.91 -10.56 22.87
C LEU A 829 13.91 -9.12 22.40
N VAL A 830 15.07 -8.62 22.01
CA VAL A 830 15.23 -7.34 21.30
C VAL A 830 15.89 -7.63 19.96
N PHE A 831 15.20 -7.36 18.87
CA PHE A 831 15.79 -7.35 17.53
C PHE A 831 16.31 -5.95 17.24
N LEU A 832 17.58 -5.85 16.85
CA LEU A 832 18.25 -4.57 16.66
C LEU A 832 19.17 -4.64 15.45
N ASN A 833 19.11 -3.63 14.58
CA ASN A 833 20.04 -3.52 13.47
C ASN A 833 21.45 -3.11 13.95
N ASP A 834 22.47 -3.57 13.24
CA ASP A 834 23.88 -3.30 13.55
C ASP A 834 24.29 -1.83 13.34
N ASP A 835 23.52 -1.05 12.60
CA ASP A 835 23.70 0.37 12.29
C ASP A 835 22.83 1.31 13.13
N THR A 836 22.54 0.90 14.36
CA THR A 836 21.86 1.72 15.36
C THR A 836 22.81 2.25 16.42
N GLU A 837 22.45 3.36 17.07
CA GLU A 837 23.12 3.88 18.26
C GLU A 837 22.08 4.27 19.32
N VAL A 838 22.19 3.69 20.51
CA VAL A 838 21.31 3.99 21.65
C VAL A 838 21.47 5.45 22.07
N MET A 839 20.37 6.18 22.31
CA MET A 839 20.44 7.52 22.92
C MET A 839 19.90 7.53 24.35
N SER A 840 18.75 6.87 24.58
CA SER A 840 18.10 6.84 25.90
C SER A 840 18.74 5.81 26.83
N GLU A 841 19.23 6.23 28.00
CA GLU A 841 19.87 5.34 28.98
C GLU A 841 18.93 4.27 29.56
N THR A 842 17.63 4.57 29.62
CA THR A 842 16.60 3.70 30.21
C THR A 842 15.86 2.84 29.20
N TRP A 843 16.31 2.81 27.94
CA TRP A 843 15.60 2.20 26.83
C TRP A 843 15.11 0.77 27.08
N LEU A 844 15.98 -0.12 27.57
CA LEU A 844 15.62 -1.50 27.90
C LEU A 844 14.55 -1.57 28.99
N SER A 845 14.72 -0.83 30.08
CA SER A 845 13.78 -0.82 31.21
C SER A 845 12.41 -0.29 30.79
N ASP A 846 12.38 0.73 29.95
CA ASP A 846 11.15 1.40 29.51
C ASP A 846 10.40 0.54 28.50
N MET A 847 11.11 -0.06 27.53
CA MET A 847 10.50 -1.02 26.60
C MET A 847 10.03 -2.29 27.32
N LEU A 848 10.79 -2.77 28.32
CA LEU A 848 10.43 -3.94 29.12
C LEU A 848 9.13 -3.73 29.89
N GLY A 849 8.91 -2.53 30.43
CA GLY A 849 7.66 -2.17 31.11
C GLY A 849 6.43 -2.40 30.23
N TYR A 850 6.51 -2.04 28.95
CA TYR A 850 5.45 -2.29 27.97
C TYR A 850 5.39 -3.76 27.52
N ALA A 851 6.54 -4.39 27.24
CA ALA A 851 6.59 -5.77 26.75
C ALA A 851 6.01 -6.79 27.76
N GLN A 852 6.04 -6.43 29.05
CA GLN A 852 5.45 -7.20 30.16
C GLN A 852 3.93 -7.06 30.30
N LEU A 853 3.28 -6.13 29.58
CA LEU A 853 1.83 -6.04 29.56
C LEU A 853 1.25 -7.18 28.72
N ASP A 854 0.23 -7.85 29.24
CA ASP A 854 -0.30 -9.09 28.62
C ASP A 854 -0.83 -8.84 27.21
N HIS A 855 -1.43 -7.66 26.96
CA HIS A 855 -2.01 -7.27 25.68
C HIS A 855 -0.99 -6.76 24.65
N ILE A 856 0.27 -6.50 25.01
CA ILE A 856 1.29 -5.97 24.08
C ILE A 856 2.03 -7.08 23.34
N GLY A 857 2.02 -7.06 22.02
CA GLY A 857 2.74 -7.98 21.15
C GLY A 857 4.17 -7.54 20.86
N ALA A 858 4.36 -6.30 20.39
CA ALA A 858 5.67 -5.74 20.09
C ALA A 858 5.80 -4.28 20.58
N VAL A 859 7.00 -3.92 21.03
CA VAL A 859 7.36 -2.57 21.47
C VAL A 859 8.45 -2.02 20.55
N GLY A 860 8.16 -0.90 19.90
CA GLY A 860 9.11 -0.19 19.05
C GLY A 860 9.71 1.03 19.75
N ALA A 861 10.92 1.40 19.33
CA ALA A 861 11.55 2.67 19.71
C ALA A 861 11.34 3.76 18.67
N LYS A 862 11.54 5.03 19.05
CA LYS A 862 11.63 6.13 18.09
C LYS A 862 13.01 6.15 17.43
N LEU A 863 13.03 6.07 16.10
CA LEU A 863 14.27 6.12 15.33
C LEU A 863 14.44 7.49 14.68
N ILE A 864 15.65 8.03 14.79
CA ILE A 864 16.02 9.36 14.30
C ILE A 864 17.13 9.23 13.26
N TYR A 865 17.02 10.01 12.18
CA TYR A 865 18.08 10.12 11.17
C TYR A 865 19.34 10.77 11.75
N PRO A 866 20.55 10.36 11.32
CA PRO A 866 21.79 10.98 11.78
C PRO A 866 21.88 12.46 11.35
N GLY A 867 22.53 13.29 12.18
CA GLY A 867 22.82 14.69 11.85
C GLY A 867 21.64 15.67 12.05
N GLY A 868 20.56 15.27 12.72
CA GLY A 868 19.44 16.15 13.06
C GLY A 868 18.43 15.50 14.01
N ARG A 869 17.27 16.15 14.19
CA ARG A 869 16.11 15.61 14.94
C ARG A 869 14.96 15.27 13.99
N LYS A 870 15.25 14.52 12.92
CA LYS A 870 14.23 14.07 11.96
C LYS A 870 13.82 12.63 12.23
N VAL A 871 12.52 12.39 12.27
CA VAL A 871 11.94 11.07 12.47
C VAL A 871 12.20 10.18 11.26
N GLN A 872 12.62 8.96 11.55
CA GLN A 872 12.66 7.85 10.60
C GLN A 872 11.60 6.80 10.95
N HIS A 873 11.34 6.59 12.24
CA HIS A 873 10.29 5.68 12.68
C HIS A 873 9.69 6.16 13.99
N VAL A 874 8.35 6.16 14.05
CA VAL A 874 7.57 6.31 15.28
C VAL A 874 6.25 5.53 15.14
N GLY A 875 6.32 4.38 14.48
CA GLY A 875 5.18 3.54 14.12
C GLY A 875 5.08 3.29 12.61
N LEU A 876 4.43 2.20 12.24
CA LEU A 876 4.05 1.90 10.87
C LEU A 876 2.56 2.19 10.65
N VAL A 877 2.22 2.57 9.43
CA VAL A 877 0.85 2.63 8.91
C VAL A 877 0.74 1.74 7.68
N ASN A 878 -0.42 1.14 7.45
CA ASN A 878 -0.68 0.29 6.29
C ASN A 878 -1.71 0.95 5.36
N LEU A 879 -1.19 1.70 4.38
CA LEU A 879 -1.95 2.56 3.49
C LEU A 879 -2.28 1.87 2.15
N ALA A 880 -2.93 2.58 1.23
CA ALA A 880 -3.35 2.03 -0.05
C ALA A 880 -2.18 1.52 -0.92
N ASP A 881 -0.98 2.08 -0.75
CA ASP A 881 0.23 1.68 -1.48
C ASP A 881 1.10 0.66 -0.73
N GLY A 882 0.84 0.41 0.55
CA GLY A 882 1.55 -0.57 1.36
C GLY A 882 1.84 -0.12 2.80
N PRO A 883 2.52 -0.97 3.59
CA PRO A 883 3.08 -0.58 4.88
C PRO A 883 4.20 0.47 4.71
N ASN A 884 4.18 1.51 5.53
CA ASN A 884 5.15 2.60 5.52
C ASN A 884 5.34 3.23 6.91
N HIS A 885 6.41 4.01 7.09
CA HIS A 885 6.74 4.66 8.35
C HIS A 885 5.97 5.97 8.52
N ALA A 886 5.25 6.12 9.63
CA ALA A 886 4.51 7.34 9.95
C ALA A 886 5.47 8.53 10.20
N PHE A 887 5.05 9.73 9.80
CA PHE A 887 5.76 11.00 10.03
C PHE A 887 7.21 11.03 9.54
N LEU A 888 7.53 10.29 8.48
CA LEU A 888 8.88 10.26 7.91
C LEU A 888 9.40 11.68 7.62
N GLN A 889 10.64 11.97 8.01
CA GLN A 889 11.32 13.26 7.87
C GLN A 889 10.73 14.43 8.67
N GLN A 890 9.64 14.23 9.43
CA GLN A 890 9.11 15.25 10.34
C GLN A 890 10.09 15.52 11.49
N ASN A 891 9.94 16.67 12.14
CA ASN A 891 10.72 16.97 13.33
C ASN A 891 10.26 16.07 14.50
N ALA A 892 11.22 15.46 15.19
CA ALA A 892 10.99 14.56 16.31
C ALA A 892 10.31 15.23 17.51
N ASP A 893 10.33 16.55 17.62
CA ASP A 893 9.73 17.31 18.72
C ASP A 893 8.35 17.89 18.38
N THR A 894 7.88 17.76 17.14
CA THR A 894 6.56 18.26 16.73
C THR A 894 5.48 17.26 17.13
N PRO A 895 4.36 17.69 17.76
CA PRO A 895 3.28 16.77 18.14
C PRO A 895 2.73 15.92 16.98
N CYS A 896 2.61 16.51 15.80
CA CYS A 896 1.91 15.92 14.65
C CYS A 896 0.45 15.58 14.98
N TYR A 897 -0.22 14.79 14.13
CA TYR A 897 -1.64 14.45 14.27
C TYR A 897 -1.93 13.90 15.67
N PHE A 898 -2.72 14.64 16.46
CA PHE A 898 -3.10 14.32 17.85
C PHE A 898 -1.94 13.83 18.73
N ALA A 899 -0.77 14.49 18.61
CA ALA A 899 0.42 14.21 19.40
C ALA A 899 1.02 12.80 19.22
N ARG A 900 0.66 12.06 18.15
CA ARG A 900 1.13 10.69 17.86
C ARG A 900 2.64 10.54 17.74
N ASN A 901 3.37 11.62 17.46
CA ASN A 901 4.83 11.60 17.40
C ASN A 901 5.49 11.67 18.80
N LEU A 902 4.75 12.09 19.83
CA LEU A 902 5.27 12.35 21.17
C LEU A 902 4.68 11.43 22.25
N LEU A 903 3.51 10.85 22.00
CA LEU A 903 2.78 10.02 22.95
C LEU A 903 2.75 8.55 22.54
N GLU A 904 2.55 7.65 23.50
CA GLU A 904 2.38 6.24 23.22
C GLU A 904 1.06 6.00 22.48
N TYR A 905 1.18 5.39 21.31
CA TYR A 905 0.07 4.96 20.48
C TYR A 905 0.23 3.49 20.11
N ASN A 906 -0.90 2.79 19.99
CA ASN A 906 -0.88 1.50 19.31
C ASN A 906 -0.85 1.71 17.78
N TRP A 907 -0.10 0.85 17.09
CA TRP A 907 0.19 0.93 15.66
C TRP A 907 -0.03 -0.43 15.00
N ILE A 908 -0.22 -0.46 13.67
CA ILE A 908 -0.32 -1.73 12.94
C ILE A 908 0.98 -2.52 13.03
N GLY A 909 2.12 -1.83 13.16
CA GLY A 909 3.41 -2.46 13.39
C GLY A 909 4.50 -1.50 13.82
N VAL A 910 5.62 -2.09 14.20
CA VAL A 910 6.89 -1.44 14.54
C VAL A 910 8.01 -2.07 13.72
N THR A 911 9.14 -1.38 13.59
CA THR A 911 10.22 -1.86 12.72
C THR A 911 11.22 -2.78 13.44
N GLY A 912 11.74 -3.76 12.72
CA GLY A 912 12.82 -4.64 13.17
C GLY A 912 14.17 -3.94 13.42
N ALA A 913 14.30 -2.67 13.07
CA ALA A 913 15.49 -1.88 13.44
C ALA A 913 15.65 -1.73 14.96
N CYS A 914 14.55 -1.70 15.72
CA CYS A 914 14.55 -1.84 17.17
C CYS A 914 13.16 -2.29 17.65
N LEU A 915 13.03 -3.57 17.96
CA LEU A 915 11.77 -4.22 18.34
C LEU A 915 11.98 -5.10 19.57
N MET A 916 11.24 -4.86 20.66
CA MET A 916 11.23 -5.72 21.84
C MET A 916 9.90 -6.48 21.97
N LEU A 917 9.98 -7.75 22.36
CA LEU A 917 8.82 -8.54 22.78
C LEU A 917 9.21 -9.68 23.73
N SER A 918 8.24 -10.26 24.43
CA SER A 918 8.48 -11.47 25.23
C SER A 918 8.71 -12.68 24.32
N ARG A 919 9.64 -13.56 24.70
CA ARG A 919 9.88 -14.84 24.00
C ARG A 919 8.59 -15.66 23.88
N ALA A 920 7.81 -15.77 24.95
CA ALA A 920 6.57 -16.55 24.94
C ALA A 920 5.57 -16.09 23.84
N LYS A 921 5.46 -14.78 23.61
CA LYS A 921 4.60 -14.22 22.54
C LYS A 921 5.21 -14.43 21.15
N PHE A 922 6.54 -14.37 21.02
CA PHE A 922 7.25 -14.67 19.78
C PHE A 922 7.08 -16.14 19.37
N ASP A 923 7.28 -17.06 20.32
CA ASP A 923 7.14 -18.51 20.11
C ASP A 923 5.68 -18.88 19.81
N ARG A 924 4.70 -18.22 20.44
CA ARG A 924 3.26 -18.43 20.20
C ARG A 924 2.86 -18.20 18.74
N ILE A 925 3.59 -17.37 17.99
CA ILE A 925 3.32 -17.07 16.58
C ILE A 925 4.32 -17.72 15.62
N ASP A 926 5.15 -18.65 16.10
CA ASP A 926 6.21 -19.33 15.32
C ASP A 926 7.33 -18.40 14.80
N GLY A 927 7.63 -17.32 15.54
CA GLY A 927 8.78 -16.44 15.26
C GLY A 927 8.69 -15.64 13.96
N PHE A 928 9.82 -15.31 13.33
CA PHE A 928 9.81 -14.65 12.01
C PHE A 928 9.52 -15.64 10.89
N ASP A 929 8.72 -15.23 9.90
CA ASP A 929 8.52 -16.04 8.70
C ASP A 929 9.70 -15.87 7.73
N GLU A 930 10.41 -16.97 7.51
CA GLU A 930 11.59 -17.06 6.64
C GLU A 930 11.26 -16.88 5.15
N ALA A 931 9.98 -16.88 4.77
CA ALA A 931 9.52 -16.47 3.44
C ALA A 931 9.63 -14.95 3.19
N PHE A 932 9.98 -14.14 4.19
CA PHE A 932 10.22 -12.69 4.06
C PHE A 932 11.71 -12.34 4.30
N PRO A 933 12.62 -12.72 3.38
CA PRO A 933 14.06 -12.63 3.64
C PRO A 933 14.61 -11.20 3.72
N VAL A 934 13.92 -10.20 3.14
CA VAL A 934 14.48 -8.84 3.00
C VAL A 934 13.52 -7.73 3.45
N ALA A 935 12.27 -7.75 2.99
CA ALA A 935 11.28 -6.73 3.28
C ALA A 935 10.04 -7.34 3.94
N TYR A 936 9.34 -6.53 4.74
CA TYR A 936 8.08 -6.86 5.41
C TYR A 936 8.14 -8.02 6.42
N ASN A 937 9.32 -8.45 6.85
CA ASN A 937 9.48 -9.46 7.91
C ASN A 937 8.94 -8.99 9.27
N ASP A 938 9.29 -7.77 9.66
CA ASP A 938 8.79 -7.07 10.84
C ASP A 938 7.29 -6.77 10.74
N VAL A 939 6.82 -6.39 9.54
CA VAL A 939 5.39 -6.16 9.28
C VAL A 939 4.56 -7.45 9.40
N ASP A 940 5.01 -8.55 8.79
CA ASP A 940 4.36 -9.87 8.91
C ASP A 940 4.30 -10.33 10.37
N LEU A 941 5.40 -10.18 11.12
CA LEU A 941 5.43 -10.46 12.56
C LEU A 941 4.38 -9.65 13.31
N CYS A 942 4.33 -8.33 13.09
CA CYS A 942 3.37 -7.42 13.72
C CYS A 942 1.92 -7.75 13.35
N PHE A 943 1.65 -8.12 12.09
CA PHE A 943 0.31 -8.54 11.65
C PHE A 943 -0.12 -9.84 12.33
N ARG A 944 0.79 -10.81 12.50
CA ARG A 944 0.51 -12.06 13.23
C ARG A 944 0.27 -11.81 14.72
N LEU A 945 0.99 -10.86 15.34
CA LEU A 945 0.72 -10.43 16.72
C LEU A 945 -0.69 -9.84 16.87
N ILE A 946 -1.13 -9.00 15.93
CA ILE A 946 -2.51 -8.46 15.92
C ILE A 946 -3.54 -9.56 15.76
N LYS A 947 -3.32 -10.49 14.82
CA LYS A 947 -4.19 -11.68 14.64
C LYS A 947 -4.26 -12.56 15.89
N ALA A 948 -3.23 -12.55 16.73
CA ALA A 948 -3.20 -13.25 18.02
C ALA A 948 -3.92 -12.50 19.15
N GLY A 949 -4.54 -11.35 18.85
CA GLY A 949 -5.26 -10.50 19.81
C GLY A 949 -4.36 -9.55 20.60
N LEU A 950 -3.15 -9.26 20.11
CA LEU A 950 -2.17 -8.40 20.77
C LEU A 950 -2.03 -7.05 20.05
N TYR A 951 -1.49 -6.05 20.75
CA TYR A 951 -1.26 -4.71 20.24
C TYR A 951 0.22 -4.41 20.07
N ASN A 952 0.59 -3.71 19.01
CA ASN A 952 1.94 -3.16 18.88
C ASN A 952 1.94 -1.72 19.37
N VAL A 953 2.99 -1.30 20.08
CA VAL A 953 3.10 0.03 20.66
C VAL A 953 4.47 0.61 20.37
N VAL A 954 4.55 1.92 20.15
CA VAL A 954 5.83 2.64 20.11
C VAL A 954 6.00 3.35 21.44
N CYS A 955 7.22 3.33 21.97
CA CYS A 955 7.63 4.17 23.09
C CYS A 955 8.47 5.34 22.56
N PRO A 956 7.87 6.53 22.28
CA PRO A 956 8.60 7.67 21.72
C PRO A 956 9.77 8.25 22.55
N GLY A 957 10.01 7.73 23.75
CA GLY A 957 10.92 8.28 24.78
C GLY A 957 12.20 7.46 24.85
N VAL A 958 12.13 6.29 24.20
CA VAL A 958 13.25 5.53 23.77
C VAL A 958 13.64 6.02 22.38
N GLU A 959 14.70 6.82 22.31
CA GLU A 959 15.27 7.33 21.07
C GLU A 959 16.55 6.56 20.72
N LEU A 960 16.67 6.17 19.45
CA LEU A 960 17.89 5.62 18.85
C LEU A 960 18.19 6.39 17.55
N ILE A 961 19.48 6.54 17.24
CA ILE A 961 19.91 6.94 15.89
C ILE A 961 19.96 5.68 15.05
N HIS A 962 19.45 5.74 13.82
CA HIS A 962 19.62 4.65 12.85
C HIS A 962 20.22 5.23 11.57
N TYR A 963 21.42 4.74 11.22
CA TYR A 963 22.27 5.34 10.18
C TYR A 963 21.92 4.89 8.75
N GLU A 964 20.77 4.23 8.55
CA GLU A 964 20.16 3.76 7.30
C GLU A 964 20.93 4.12 6.02
N SER A 965 21.29 3.11 5.22
CA SER A 965 22.10 3.13 3.97
C SER A 965 23.56 2.67 4.12
N LEU A 966 24.04 2.38 5.34
CA LEU A 966 25.40 1.86 5.54
C LEU A 966 25.50 0.35 5.24
N SER A 967 24.47 -0.44 5.58
CA SER A 967 24.48 -1.90 5.41
C SER A 967 23.75 -2.41 4.16
N ARG A 968 22.69 -1.73 3.69
CA ARG A 968 21.74 -2.27 2.67
C ARG A 968 21.60 -1.48 1.34
N GLY A 969 21.90 -0.17 1.34
CA GLY A 969 21.55 0.76 0.24
C GLY A 969 20.03 0.92 0.03
N ARG A 970 19.56 1.90 -0.76
CA ARG A 970 18.11 2.14 -0.92
C ARG A 970 17.44 1.12 -1.84
N ASP A 971 16.15 0.83 -1.60
CA ASP A 971 15.38 -0.16 -2.37
C ASP A 971 14.88 0.35 -3.74
N ASP A 972 14.92 1.66 -3.97
CA ASP A 972 14.55 2.33 -5.22
C ASP A 972 15.70 2.47 -6.23
N GLU A 973 16.92 2.10 -5.84
CA GLU A 973 18.14 2.28 -6.66
C GLU A 973 18.26 1.30 -7.84
N ASN A 974 17.57 0.16 -7.80
CA ASN A 974 17.67 -0.88 -8.83
C ASN A 974 16.30 -1.49 -9.17
N SER A 975 16.02 -1.63 -10.46
CA SER A 975 14.80 -2.27 -10.99
C SER A 975 14.53 -3.69 -10.45
N GLU A 976 15.56 -4.44 -10.07
CA GLU A 976 15.40 -5.75 -9.45
C GLU A 976 14.94 -5.66 -7.99
N LYS A 977 15.43 -4.67 -7.22
CA LYS A 977 14.99 -4.42 -5.84
C LYS A 977 13.53 -3.99 -5.79
N ILE A 978 13.10 -3.11 -6.70
CA ILE A 978 11.70 -2.69 -6.84
C ILE A 978 10.79 -3.89 -7.15
N LYS A 979 11.18 -4.76 -8.09
CA LYS A 979 10.42 -5.98 -8.41
C LYS A 979 10.37 -6.98 -7.25
N ARG A 980 11.45 -7.08 -6.46
CA ARG A 980 11.45 -7.91 -5.24
C ARG A 980 10.50 -7.35 -4.20
N LEU A 981 10.59 -6.04 -3.90
CA LEU A 981 9.70 -5.38 -2.95
C LEU A 981 8.23 -5.53 -3.34
N ALA A 982 7.90 -5.40 -4.64
CA ALA A 982 6.55 -5.64 -5.14
C ALA A 982 6.08 -7.09 -4.90
N ARG A 983 6.94 -8.09 -5.13
CA ARG A 983 6.63 -9.52 -4.87
C ARG A 983 6.47 -9.81 -3.38
N ASP A 984 7.32 -9.25 -2.53
CA ASP A 984 7.22 -9.44 -1.08
C ASP A 984 5.95 -8.75 -0.54
N LYS A 985 5.56 -7.59 -1.09
CA LYS A 985 4.28 -6.95 -0.76
C LYS A 985 3.08 -7.78 -1.20
N GLU A 986 3.13 -8.35 -2.41
CA GLU A 986 2.09 -9.27 -2.90
C GLU A 986 1.97 -10.49 -1.98
N ARG A 987 3.10 -11.11 -1.60
CA ARG A 987 3.13 -12.22 -0.63
C ARG A 987 2.53 -11.82 0.72
N LEU A 988 2.87 -10.63 1.24
CA LEU A 988 2.34 -10.11 2.50
C LEU A 988 0.81 -10.10 2.47
N TYR A 989 0.19 -9.56 1.42
CA TYR A 989 -1.28 -9.48 1.33
C TYR A 989 -1.95 -10.80 0.93
N LEU A 990 -1.27 -11.69 0.21
CA LEU A 990 -1.77 -13.06 0.01
C LEU A 990 -1.86 -13.82 1.34
N LYS A 991 -0.91 -13.60 2.24
CA LYS A 991 -0.89 -14.19 3.59
C LYS A 991 -1.81 -13.46 4.57
N HIS A 992 -1.98 -12.15 4.40
CA HIS A 992 -2.76 -11.27 5.26
C HIS A 992 -3.81 -10.45 4.47
N PRO A 993 -4.79 -11.12 3.84
CA PRO A 993 -5.78 -10.43 2.99
C PRO A 993 -6.68 -9.48 3.77
N ASP A 994 -6.88 -9.74 5.06
CA ASP A 994 -7.63 -8.93 6.02
C ASP A 994 -7.00 -7.56 6.28
N PHE A 995 -5.70 -7.39 6.01
CA PHE A 995 -5.02 -6.09 6.09
C PHE A 995 -4.82 -5.45 4.71
N PHE A 996 -5.43 -5.95 3.63
CA PHE A 996 -5.29 -5.29 2.33
C PHE A 996 -5.95 -3.90 2.32
N MET A 997 -5.14 -2.84 2.18
CA MET A 997 -5.56 -1.43 2.26
C MET A 997 -6.37 -1.08 3.53
N LEU A 998 -6.13 -1.80 4.63
CA LEU A 998 -6.81 -1.59 5.90
C LEU A 998 -5.77 -1.48 7.02
N ASP A 999 -5.94 -0.44 7.83
CA ASP A 999 -5.20 -0.25 9.08
C ASP A 999 -6.20 0.18 10.17
N PRO A 1000 -6.39 -0.61 11.25
CA PRO A 1000 -7.28 -0.24 12.35
C PRO A 1000 -6.90 1.06 13.05
N PHE A 1001 -5.64 1.48 13.00
CA PHE A 1001 -5.12 2.66 13.67
C PHE A 1001 -5.02 3.90 12.76
N HIS A 1002 -5.39 3.75 11.48
CA HIS A 1002 -5.51 4.81 10.49
C HIS A 1002 -6.94 4.91 9.96
N ASN A 1003 -7.66 5.95 10.36
CA ASN A 1003 -9.07 6.11 10.03
C ASN A 1003 -9.29 6.26 8.49
N PRO A 1004 -10.32 5.62 7.90
CA PRO A 1004 -10.59 5.68 6.46
C PRO A 1004 -10.97 7.08 5.94
N ASN A 1005 -11.40 7.99 6.82
CA ASN A 1005 -11.72 9.37 6.46
C ASN A 1005 -10.47 10.27 6.29
N LEU A 1006 -9.28 9.75 6.61
CA LEU A 1006 -7.99 10.40 6.36
C LEU A 1006 -7.50 10.11 4.93
N ASP A 1007 -6.50 10.84 4.46
CA ASP A 1007 -5.85 10.54 3.18
C ASP A 1007 -5.11 9.20 3.26
N GLN A 1008 -5.62 8.20 2.55
CA GLN A 1008 -5.10 6.83 2.53
C GLN A 1008 -3.76 6.69 1.77
N GLN A 1009 -3.09 7.79 1.45
CA GLN A 1009 -1.73 7.85 0.89
C GLN A 1009 -0.80 8.77 1.70
N ASP A 1010 -1.29 9.47 2.73
CA ASP A 1010 -0.48 10.40 3.51
C ASP A 1010 0.04 9.80 4.82
N LEU A 1011 1.36 9.90 5.01
CA LEU A 1011 2.06 9.39 6.20
C LEU A 1011 1.86 10.29 7.44
N ASN A 1012 1.22 11.45 7.28
CA ASN A 1012 1.05 12.47 8.31
C ASN A 1012 -0.40 12.63 8.76
N PHE A 1013 -1.29 11.71 8.36
CA PHE A 1013 -2.71 11.72 8.72
C PHE A 1013 -3.42 13.01 8.25
N ALA A 1014 -3.12 13.46 7.03
CA ALA A 1014 -3.79 14.59 6.42
C ALA A 1014 -5.29 14.30 6.24
N ILE A 1015 -6.12 15.33 6.47
CA ILE A 1015 -7.54 15.28 6.14
C ILE A 1015 -7.68 15.68 4.66
N PRO A 1016 -8.33 14.86 3.81
CA PRO A 1016 -8.54 15.19 2.41
C PRO A 1016 -9.35 16.49 2.26
N ALA A 1017 -8.98 17.32 1.27
CA ALA A 1017 -9.79 18.49 0.89
C ALA A 1017 -11.11 18.03 0.24
N ALA A 1018 -12.21 18.72 0.56
CA ALA A 1018 -13.58 18.36 0.14
C ALA A 1018 -13.95 18.80 -1.29
#